data_AF-A0A7T5RG53-F1
#
_entry.id   AF-A0A7T5RG53-F1
#
_cell.length_a   1.000
_cell.length_b   1.000
_cell.length_c   1.000
_cell.angle_alpha   90.00
_cell.angle_beta   90.00
_cell.angle_gamma   90.00
#
_symmetry.space_group_name_H-M   'P 1'
#
loop_
_entity.id
_entity.type
_entity.pdbx_description
1 polymer ?
#
loop_
_entity_poly.entity_id
_entity_poly.type
_entity_poly.pdbx_seq_one_letter_code
_entity_poly.pdbx_strand_id
1 'polypeptide(L)'
;MKKLIEFLPLAILGLTPLIWFFGKGNVLINGVDTNFPLDPGLWFIRRLFVWNDLLNAGSDFSSSTAGIFFHLIQAIPYKLGFNLQLVEITSLVFWFTLICLSAYFFARLILPGNRLIQLLFVTLYAFNTYLFNTWENVKVSNLSLIAALPLGLGLLTLLKMGKITLPNVVILSSLTGIILSGAGINPSYFFTFYLAIFIYLIGQILSERSKAAFINGLRNFFLIGGLVFTINLFWILPTALFFLGNISPIGSIDKLGFTNWIDSLSENTSLLNVLRLQGAWDWYTFDEVTNTPLYIPYALNYFYKIPFIIFSFLIPFLAFISFLIFDKKNKHYYIAFAIMIAVGSFLGAGTHLPTGTFYRELVNRVPFFSIFRSPWYIFTPLVIISYAGLISLFFYNLSKVNIKRLSLLKILVPVSVSVLILANLIYSYPLITGKIFRPGRNDSFYVEFPQYVFSAKQWLDNQNNGRIIIYPDDEIENFKWGYRGIESILSLLSDQQLLYSSLNTPDAPIARLVKEFNLSLKKNQIDLAKNLSAKLNIGMIFEKKDQQSLSPKLSDGATQSLLSHFGDWYFYKFPQADILPKVYSADKLFFGYPYKNGEKFIGVLDEKSILINPDDNQVRSIPKILDLTEDLILANNSQLSSLDQFNSAPSNLKDRFAVYDLSKVHFEFEIQNGSVYMPILERYHLEEFGINYELGKKISLELDGVPSSWEIDRVTDTYVYFKNINLTSGKHRLSIQLDNKNLIKGGDFEGQAEFKQVGAGEFAIEKNEQGHNLSILNKGLEAREPSADFIVSSFDPFATYFIALKYQQIYGNNASSIVYQQNQNTLIKAQTERLPNYPQMHTFNFFYNPVVTDSTMRISLIAPLIKDPLGTKVIYDDLFVYKIFSNNLIFAKANLPVLLDTPEVKLKRISPVYYKAEIDKVSGSHVIVFSENYSPFWEVSLFSETGEKLKVVPIHFSTNLYANAWYIPETPKKYQMIISYQRQKLWLIGFIISSLTLLTVTTYFVAQFISKRVSGKNKL
;
A
#
# COMPACT_ATOMS: atom_id res chain seq x y z
N MET A 1 -48.23 -3.89 18.55
CA MET A 1 -47.53 -4.28 19.79
C MET A 1 -46.76 -5.62 19.71
N LYS A 2 -47.38 -6.80 19.56
CA LYS A 2 -46.65 -8.11 19.56
C LYS A 2 -45.51 -8.22 18.52
N LYS A 3 -45.68 -7.68 17.31
CA LYS A 3 -44.63 -7.64 16.27
C LYS A 3 -43.49 -6.67 16.61
N LEU A 4 -43.77 -5.55 17.30
CA LEU A 4 -42.73 -4.58 17.72
C LEU A 4 -41.81 -5.16 18.79
N ILE A 5 -42.38 -5.89 19.77
CA ILE A 5 -41.61 -6.60 20.81
C ILE A 5 -40.70 -7.67 20.19
N GLU A 6 -41.09 -8.28 19.06
CA GLU A 6 -40.30 -9.31 18.36
C GLU A 6 -39.00 -8.76 17.77
N PHE A 7 -38.99 -7.50 17.32
CA PHE A 7 -37.79 -6.86 16.75
C PHE A 7 -36.93 -6.14 17.79
N LEU A 8 -37.40 -5.97 19.02
CA LEU A 8 -36.68 -5.22 20.05
C LEU A 8 -35.26 -5.76 20.33
N PRO A 9 -35.03 -7.08 20.50
CA PRO A 9 -33.67 -7.60 20.69
C PRO A 9 -32.76 -7.33 19.49
N LEU A 10 -33.30 -7.42 18.27
CA LEU A 10 -32.54 -7.17 17.04
C LEU A 10 -32.20 -5.69 16.88
N ALA A 11 -33.11 -4.80 17.25
CA ALA A 11 -32.86 -3.37 17.29
C ALA A 11 -31.75 -3.03 18.28
N ILE A 12 -31.78 -3.61 19.49
CA ILE A 12 -30.72 -3.42 20.50
C ILE A 12 -29.36 -3.90 19.97
N LEU A 13 -29.30 -5.09 19.37
CA LEU A 13 -28.05 -5.61 18.80
C LEU A 13 -27.55 -4.74 17.63
N GLY A 14 -28.45 -4.28 16.75
CA GLY A 14 -28.12 -3.40 15.63
C GLY A 14 -27.59 -2.02 16.04
N LEU A 15 -27.98 -1.54 17.21
CA LEU A 15 -27.54 -0.26 17.78
C LEU A 15 -26.20 -0.35 18.53
N THR A 16 -25.52 -1.50 18.53
CA THR A 16 -24.20 -1.68 19.16
C THR A 16 -23.21 -0.56 18.81
N PRO A 17 -23.12 -0.07 17.56
CA PRO A 17 -22.19 1.00 17.22
C PRO A 17 -22.38 2.30 18.01
N LEU A 18 -23.57 2.58 18.56
CA LEU A 18 -23.76 3.75 19.44
C LEU A 18 -22.90 3.68 20.71
N ILE A 19 -22.64 2.46 21.21
CA ILE A 19 -21.82 2.23 22.41
C ILE A 19 -20.38 2.67 22.13
N TRP A 20 -19.90 2.56 20.89
CA TRP A 20 -18.52 2.90 20.52
C TRP A 20 -18.21 4.39 20.70
N PHE A 21 -19.22 5.26 20.64
CA PHE A 21 -19.08 6.71 20.80
C PHE A 21 -19.48 7.22 22.19
N PHE A 22 -20.05 6.36 23.04
CA PHE A 22 -20.58 6.77 24.34
C PHE A 22 -19.47 7.31 25.26
N GLY A 23 -19.64 8.54 25.75
CA GLY A 23 -18.70 9.19 26.66
C GLY A 23 -17.40 9.73 26.03
N LYS A 24 -17.33 9.84 24.69
CA LYS A 24 -16.09 10.23 23.97
C LYS A 24 -16.09 11.61 23.32
N GLY A 25 -17.14 12.41 23.49
CA GLY A 25 -17.22 13.74 22.87
C GLY A 25 -17.32 13.69 21.34
N ASN A 26 -16.81 14.73 20.66
CA ASN A 26 -16.87 14.86 19.20
C ASN A 26 -15.66 14.21 18.53
N VAL A 27 -15.62 12.87 18.53
CA VAL A 27 -14.56 12.07 17.89
C VAL A 27 -15.11 11.30 16.70
N LEU A 28 -14.24 11.03 15.73
CA LEU A 28 -14.46 10.07 14.65
C LEU A 28 -13.66 8.80 14.91
N ILE A 29 -14.11 7.67 14.36
CA ILE A 29 -13.34 6.44 14.31
C ILE A 29 -12.55 6.45 13.00
N ASN A 30 -11.30 6.88 13.06
CA ASN A 30 -10.43 6.96 11.89
C ASN A 30 -9.00 6.57 12.26
N GLY A 31 -8.47 5.53 11.62
CA GLY A 31 -7.11 5.06 11.80
C GLY A 31 -6.48 4.63 10.46
N VAL A 32 -5.36 3.92 10.55
CA VAL A 32 -4.43 3.68 9.44
C VAL A 32 -5.09 3.13 8.16
N ASP A 33 -6.14 2.30 8.30
CA ASP A 33 -6.85 1.62 7.20
C ASP A 33 -8.39 1.83 7.25
N THR A 34 -8.88 2.82 8.00
CA THR A 34 -10.33 2.98 8.20
C THR A 34 -11.01 3.59 6.98
N ASN A 35 -12.07 2.94 6.47
CA ASN A 35 -12.80 3.42 5.29
C ASN A 35 -13.89 4.46 5.64
N PHE A 36 -13.46 5.60 6.21
CA PHE A 36 -14.33 6.74 6.49
C PHE A 36 -13.72 8.07 6.00
N PRO A 37 -14.30 8.71 4.96
CA PRO A 37 -13.80 9.97 4.43
C PRO A 37 -14.23 11.18 5.27
N LEU A 38 -13.46 12.27 5.18
CA LEU A 38 -13.80 13.55 5.80
C LEU A 38 -14.69 14.43 4.90
N ASP A 39 -14.80 14.09 3.61
CA ASP A 39 -15.90 14.52 2.74
C ASP A 39 -16.59 13.31 2.07
N PRO A 40 -17.64 12.75 2.71
CA PRO A 40 -18.43 11.65 2.16
C PRO A 40 -19.05 11.95 0.80
N GLY A 41 -19.36 13.21 0.49
CA GLY A 41 -19.95 13.61 -0.79
C GLY A 41 -18.96 13.50 -1.93
N LEU A 42 -17.77 14.07 -1.76
CA LEU A 42 -16.68 13.99 -2.73
C LEU A 42 -16.23 12.53 -2.92
N TRP A 43 -16.06 11.81 -1.81
CA TRP A 43 -15.69 10.39 -1.82
C TRP A 43 -16.70 9.53 -2.60
N PHE A 44 -18.00 9.81 -2.47
CA PHE A 44 -19.03 9.15 -3.25
C PHE A 44 -18.92 9.44 -4.75
N ILE A 45 -18.72 10.70 -5.15
CA ILE A 45 -18.60 11.10 -6.56
C ILE A 45 -17.42 10.40 -7.25
N ARG A 46 -16.29 10.23 -6.56
CA ARG A 46 -15.10 9.54 -7.09
C ARG A 46 -15.39 8.12 -7.57
N ARG A 47 -16.35 7.43 -6.95
CA ARG A 47 -16.72 6.04 -7.30
C ARG A 47 -17.52 5.91 -8.59
N LEU A 48 -17.86 7.03 -9.23
CA LEU A 48 -18.45 7.07 -10.56
C LEU A 48 -17.39 7.01 -11.68
N PHE A 49 -16.11 7.08 -11.32
CA PHE A 49 -14.99 7.07 -12.25
C PHE A 49 -14.07 5.88 -11.99
N VAL A 50 -13.62 5.23 -13.07
CA VAL A 50 -12.70 4.08 -12.99
C VAL A 50 -11.22 4.49 -12.98
N TRP A 51 -10.93 5.79 -13.01
CA TRP A 51 -9.60 6.36 -12.81
C TRP A 51 -9.68 7.35 -11.66
N ASN A 52 -8.80 7.21 -10.68
CA ASN A 52 -8.65 8.16 -9.59
C ASN A 52 -7.40 8.98 -9.88
N ASP A 53 -7.56 10.24 -10.29
CA ASP A 53 -6.45 11.14 -10.64
C ASP A 53 -5.85 11.88 -9.43
N LEU A 54 -6.35 11.59 -8.23
CA LEU A 54 -5.97 12.29 -7.01
C LEU A 54 -4.56 11.94 -6.52
N LEU A 55 -4.22 10.65 -6.48
CA LEU A 55 -3.02 10.17 -5.79
C LEU A 55 -1.93 9.79 -6.79
N ASN A 56 -0.72 10.33 -6.60
CA ASN A 56 0.50 9.94 -7.31
C ASN A 56 0.33 9.90 -8.83
N ALA A 57 -0.20 10.99 -9.40
CA ALA A 57 -0.49 11.14 -10.84
C ALA A 57 -1.52 10.15 -11.41
N GLY A 58 -2.31 9.52 -10.54
CA GLY A 58 -3.50 8.78 -10.87
C GLY A 58 -3.32 7.27 -10.96
N SER A 59 -4.38 6.52 -10.69
CA SER A 59 -4.36 5.05 -10.76
C SER A 59 -5.70 4.47 -11.16
N ASP A 60 -5.68 3.21 -11.61
CA ASP A 60 -6.92 2.49 -11.92
C ASP A 60 -7.75 2.28 -10.65
N PHE A 61 -9.01 2.66 -10.73
CA PHE A 61 -9.97 2.67 -9.63
C PHE A 61 -11.21 1.81 -9.95
N SER A 62 -11.08 0.88 -10.91
CA SER A 62 -12.21 0.11 -11.46
C SER A 62 -12.97 -0.68 -10.39
N SER A 63 -12.28 -1.41 -9.51
CA SER A 63 -12.92 -2.21 -8.46
C SER A 63 -13.55 -1.34 -7.37
N SER A 64 -12.94 -0.19 -7.06
CA SER A 64 -13.45 0.75 -6.06
C SER A 64 -14.83 1.31 -6.39
N THR A 65 -15.20 1.35 -7.68
CA THR A 65 -16.56 1.74 -8.12
C THR A 65 -17.64 0.85 -7.51
N ALA A 66 -17.32 -0.40 -7.16
CA ALA A 66 -18.26 -1.32 -6.51
C ALA A 66 -18.79 -0.80 -5.16
N GLY A 67 -18.06 0.13 -4.52
CA GLY A 67 -18.45 0.76 -3.26
C GLY A 67 -19.59 1.80 -3.34
N ILE A 68 -20.16 2.09 -4.51
CA ILE A 68 -21.19 3.14 -4.68
C ILE A 68 -22.29 3.03 -3.62
N PHE A 69 -22.90 1.85 -3.44
CA PHE A 69 -23.99 1.69 -2.47
C PHE A 69 -23.50 1.86 -1.03
N PHE A 70 -22.32 1.36 -0.69
CA PHE A 70 -21.76 1.49 0.66
C PHE A 70 -21.59 2.94 1.07
N HIS A 71 -21.01 3.76 0.19
CA HIS A 71 -20.75 5.17 0.50
C HIS A 71 -21.96 6.06 0.25
N LEU A 72 -22.98 5.61 -0.48
CA LEU A 72 -24.27 6.32 -0.57
C LEU A 72 -24.91 6.47 0.81
N ILE A 73 -24.79 5.45 1.67
CA ILE A 73 -25.29 5.48 3.05
C ILE A 73 -24.61 6.58 3.89
N GLN A 74 -23.36 6.93 3.57
CA GLN A 74 -22.62 8.02 4.20
C GLN A 74 -22.96 9.38 3.56
N ALA A 75 -23.05 9.42 2.23
CA ALA A 75 -23.25 10.65 1.47
C ALA A 75 -24.64 11.29 1.70
N ILE A 76 -25.70 10.49 1.86
CA ILE A 76 -27.06 11.01 2.10
C ILE A 76 -27.14 11.84 3.39
N PRO A 77 -26.84 11.32 4.59
CA PRO A 77 -26.90 12.12 5.82
C PRO A 77 -25.92 13.31 5.78
N TYR A 78 -24.76 13.16 5.14
CA TYR A 78 -23.82 14.27 4.96
C TYR A 78 -24.44 15.42 4.14
N LYS A 79 -25.12 15.11 3.03
CA LYS A 79 -25.83 16.11 2.21
C LYS A 79 -27.06 16.70 2.89
N LEU A 80 -27.64 16.01 3.88
CA LEU A 80 -28.70 16.54 4.75
C LEU A 80 -28.17 17.48 5.84
N GLY A 81 -26.86 17.74 5.89
CA GLY A 81 -26.24 18.67 6.84
C GLY A 81 -25.88 18.06 8.18
N PHE A 82 -25.85 16.72 8.29
CA PHE A 82 -25.41 16.06 9.52
C PHE A 82 -23.88 16.23 9.68
N ASN A 83 -23.42 16.40 10.91
CA ASN A 83 -21.98 16.42 11.19
C ASN A 83 -21.34 15.04 10.91
N LEU A 84 -20.02 15.01 10.72
CA LEU A 84 -19.31 13.79 10.32
C LEU A 84 -19.49 12.64 11.31
N GLN A 85 -19.53 12.92 12.62
CA GLN A 85 -19.73 11.89 13.64
C GLN A 85 -21.10 11.22 13.50
N LEU A 86 -22.16 12.00 13.28
CA LEU A 86 -23.50 11.46 13.09
C LEU A 86 -23.62 10.70 11.76
N VAL A 87 -22.92 11.15 10.72
CA VAL A 87 -22.81 10.41 9.44
C VAL A 87 -22.15 9.06 9.64
N GLU A 88 -21.03 9.02 10.36
CA GLU A 88 -20.31 7.79 10.69
C GLU A 88 -21.18 6.82 11.49
N ILE A 89 -21.77 7.30 12.58
CA ILE A 89 -22.70 6.53 13.43
C ILE A 89 -23.84 5.95 12.58
N THR A 90 -24.46 6.76 11.72
CA THR A 90 -25.56 6.32 10.85
C THR A 90 -25.10 5.19 9.93
N SER A 91 -23.92 5.32 9.31
CA SER A 91 -23.34 4.30 8.45
C SER A 91 -23.05 3.00 9.21
N LEU A 92 -22.39 3.08 10.37
CA LEU A 92 -22.03 1.92 11.17
C LEU A 92 -23.28 1.19 11.68
N VAL A 93 -24.27 1.93 12.21
CA VAL A 93 -25.55 1.37 12.66
C VAL A 93 -26.31 0.72 11.51
N PHE A 94 -26.34 1.35 10.33
CA PHE A 94 -26.99 0.78 9.15
C PHE A 94 -26.40 -0.59 8.80
N TRP A 95 -25.08 -0.69 8.65
CA TRP A 95 -24.42 -1.94 8.27
C TRP A 95 -24.51 -3.01 9.34
N PHE A 96 -24.36 -2.65 10.62
CA PHE A 96 -24.47 -3.59 11.73
C PHE A 96 -25.90 -4.14 11.84
N THR A 97 -26.90 -3.26 11.74
CA THR A 97 -28.32 -3.63 11.74
C THR A 97 -28.65 -4.53 10.55
N LEU A 98 -28.13 -4.22 9.36
CA LEU A 98 -28.36 -5.02 8.16
C LEU A 98 -27.83 -6.46 8.31
N ILE A 99 -26.65 -6.63 8.92
CA ILE A 99 -26.08 -7.94 9.26
C ILE A 99 -26.97 -8.70 10.25
N CYS A 100 -27.45 -8.05 11.31
CA CYS A 100 -28.36 -8.68 12.27
C CYS A 100 -29.70 -9.09 11.61
N LEU A 101 -30.27 -8.22 10.78
CA LEU A 101 -31.55 -8.48 10.11
C LEU A 101 -31.43 -9.55 9.03
N SER A 102 -30.34 -9.58 8.26
CA SER A 102 -30.12 -10.62 7.25
C SER A 102 -29.93 -12.00 7.90
N ALA A 103 -29.13 -12.07 8.96
CA ALA A 103 -28.95 -13.28 9.74
C ALA A 103 -30.27 -13.76 10.35
N TYR A 104 -31.06 -12.84 10.90
CA TYR A 104 -32.37 -13.17 11.48
C TYR A 104 -33.37 -13.66 10.43
N PHE A 105 -33.38 -13.03 9.25
CA PHE A 105 -34.20 -13.44 8.12
C PHE A 105 -33.89 -14.90 7.74
N PHE A 106 -32.61 -15.25 7.57
CA PHE A 106 -32.24 -16.63 7.26
C PHE A 106 -32.58 -17.59 8.40
N ALA A 107 -32.28 -17.22 9.65
CA ALA A 107 -32.59 -18.01 10.83
C ALA A 107 -34.08 -18.36 10.95
N ARG A 108 -34.98 -17.41 10.61
CA ARG A 108 -36.43 -17.66 10.62
C ARG A 108 -36.88 -18.72 9.61
N LEU A 109 -36.17 -18.84 8.50
CA LEU A 109 -36.49 -19.82 7.45
C LEU A 109 -36.03 -21.22 7.86
N ILE A 110 -34.85 -21.33 8.45
CA ILE A 110 -34.26 -22.61 8.86
C ILE A 110 -34.78 -23.12 10.22
N LEU A 111 -35.22 -22.22 11.11
CA LEU A 111 -35.59 -22.54 12.50
C LEU A 111 -36.99 -22.01 12.85
N PRO A 112 -38.07 -22.44 12.15
CA PRO A 112 -39.38 -21.85 12.33
C PRO A 112 -39.94 -22.11 13.74
N GLY A 113 -40.50 -21.05 14.35
CA GLY A 113 -41.23 -21.11 15.61
C GLY A 113 -40.42 -20.98 16.90
N ASN A 114 -39.07 -20.97 16.84
CA ASN A 114 -38.23 -20.85 18.04
C ASN A 114 -37.39 -19.56 18.03
N ARG A 115 -37.92 -18.50 18.62
CA ARG A 115 -37.32 -17.15 18.61
C ARG A 115 -35.98 -17.08 19.31
N LEU A 116 -35.81 -17.81 20.40
CA LEU A 116 -34.59 -17.78 21.19
C LEU A 116 -33.41 -18.42 20.41
N ILE A 117 -33.67 -19.51 19.71
CA ILE A 117 -32.66 -20.17 18.86
C ILE A 117 -32.39 -19.35 17.60
N GLN A 118 -33.39 -18.65 17.05
CA GLN A 118 -33.15 -17.68 15.97
C GLN A 118 -32.22 -16.54 16.44
N LEU A 119 -32.39 -16.05 17.68
CA LEU A 119 -31.50 -15.06 18.27
C LEU A 119 -30.08 -15.62 18.47
N LEU A 120 -29.95 -16.88 18.88
CA LEU A 120 -28.65 -17.56 18.96
C LEU A 120 -27.91 -17.51 17.62
N PHE A 121 -28.58 -17.86 16.52
CA PHE A 121 -28.01 -17.75 15.17
C PHE A 121 -27.47 -16.34 14.89
N VAL A 122 -28.30 -15.32 15.14
CA VAL A 122 -27.93 -13.90 14.93
C VAL A 122 -26.70 -13.54 15.76
N THR A 123 -26.66 -13.93 17.03
CA THR A 123 -25.55 -13.58 17.92
C THR A 123 -24.24 -14.25 17.51
N LEU A 124 -24.26 -15.54 17.15
CA LEU A 124 -23.06 -16.24 16.69
C LEU A 124 -22.54 -15.68 15.35
N TYR A 125 -23.45 -15.25 14.48
CA TYR A 125 -23.09 -14.70 13.17
C TYR A 125 -22.58 -13.26 13.24
N ALA A 126 -23.24 -12.39 14.01
CA ALA A 126 -22.94 -10.96 14.05
C ALA A 126 -21.93 -10.56 15.15
N PHE A 127 -21.70 -11.41 16.14
CA PHE A 127 -20.77 -11.17 17.25
C PHE A 127 -19.78 -12.34 17.34
N ASN A 128 -18.64 -12.20 16.66
CA ASN A 128 -17.55 -13.17 16.68
C ASN A 128 -16.20 -12.46 16.46
N THR A 129 -15.11 -13.17 16.75
CA THR A 129 -13.73 -12.64 16.73
C THR A 129 -13.24 -12.25 15.32
N TYR A 130 -13.75 -12.90 14.27
CA TYR A 130 -13.41 -12.53 12.88
C TYR A 130 -13.86 -11.10 12.54
N LEU A 131 -14.99 -10.67 13.11
CA LEU A 131 -15.51 -9.32 12.86
C LEU A 131 -14.72 -8.22 13.57
N PHE A 132 -13.77 -8.53 14.46
CA PHE A 132 -12.95 -7.51 15.13
C PHE A 132 -12.18 -6.67 14.12
N ASN A 133 -11.34 -7.31 13.31
CA ASN A 133 -10.55 -6.65 12.27
C ASN A 133 -11.43 -6.03 11.16
N THR A 134 -12.60 -6.65 10.89
CA THR A 134 -13.56 -6.17 9.89
C THR A 134 -14.16 -4.81 10.30
N TRP A 135 -14.54 -4.65 11.57
CA TRP A 135 -15.10 -3.40 12.09
C TRP A 135 -14.03 -2.37 12.41
N GLU A 136 -12.86 -2.78 12.91
CA GLU A 136 -11.73 -1.89 13.21
C GLU A 136 -11.35 -1.01 12.00
N ASN A 137 -11.28 -1.63 10.81
CA ASN A 137 -10.93 -0.93 9.56
C ASN A 137 -12.16 -0.54 8.71
N VAL A 138 -13.38 -0.87 9.17
CA VAL A 138 -14.62 -0.70 8.39
C VAL A 138 -14.45 -1.31 6.97
N LYS A 139 -14.05 -2.58 6.91
CA LYS A 139 -13.74 -3.27 5.64
C LYS A 139 -14.99 -3.44 4.78
N VAL A 140 -15.19 -2.52 3.85
CA VAL A 140 -16.37 -2.44 2.96
C VAL A 140 -16.72 -3.79 2.32
N SER A 141 -15.72 -4.48 1.78
CA SER A 141 -15.95 -5.75 1.08
C SER A 141 -16.48 -6.85 2.01
N ASN A 142 -15.88 -6.97 3.19
CA ASN A 142 -16.27 -7.96 4.20
C ASN A 142 -17.67 -7.66 4.74
N LEU A 143 -17.94 -6.40 5.12
CA LEU A 143 -19.23 -6.00 5.67
C LEU A 143 -20.37 -6.24 4.67
N SER A 144 -20.13 -5.91 3.39
CA SER A 144 -21.08 -6.16 2.30
C SER A 144 -21.36 -7.65 2.10
N LEU A 145 -20.32 -8.49 2.11
CA LEU A 145 -20.46 -9.95 2.03
C LEU A 145 -21.24 -10.51 3.23
N ILE A 146 -20.87 -10.14 4.46
CA ILE A 146 -21.49 -10.64 5.69
C ILE A 146 -22.97 -10.20 5.76
N ALA A 147 -23.31 -9.01 5.27
CA ALA A 147 -24.70 -8.59 5.15
C ALA A 147 -25.48 -9.41 4.11
N ALA A 148 -24.91 -9.63 2.91
CA ALA A 148 -25.59 -10.25 1.78
C ALA A 148 -25.67 -11.78 1.84
N LEU A 149 -24.70 -12.44 2.47
CA LEU A 149 -24.57 -13.90 2.47
C LEU A 149 -25.81 -14.62 3.05
N PRO A 150 -26.36 -14.23 4.22
CA PRO A 150 -27.61 -14.82 4.71
C PRO A 150 -28.82 -14.53 3.81
N LEU A 151 -28.87 -13.37 3.13
CA LEU A 151 -29.95 -13.04 2.21
C LEU A 151 -29.97 -13.99 1.01
N GLY A 152 -28.80 -14.22 0.39
CA GLY A 152 -28.66 -15.15 -0.74
C GLY A 152 -29.08 -16.57 -0.40
N LEU A 153 -28.61 -17.11 0.74
CA LEU A 153 -29.01 -18.44 1.21
C LEU A 153 -30.51 -18.49 1.58
N GLY A 154 -31.04 -17.44 2.19
CA GLY A 154 -32.47 -17.35 2.52
C GLY A 154 -33.38 -17.33 1.30
N LEU A 155 -32.97 -16.68 0.21
CA LEU A 155 -33.72 -16.70 -1.05
C LEU A 155 -33.73 -18.08 -1.72
N LEU A 156 -32.59 -18.78 -1.72
CA LEU A 156 -32.52 -20.17 -2.19
C LEU A 156 -33.43 -21.09 -1.37
N THR A 157 -33.43 -20.92 -0.04
CA THR A 157 -34.34 -21.63 0.86
C THR A 157 -35.81 -21.36 0.54
N LEU A 158 -36.20 -20.09 0.35
CA LEU A 158 -37.58 -19.73 0.04
C LEU A 158 -38.06 -20.32 -1.29
N LEU A 159 -37.21 -20.27 -2.32
CA LEU A 159 -37.46 -20.89 -3.62
C LEU A 159 -37.65 -22.41 -3.49
N LYS A 160 -36.75 -23.08 -2.75
CA LYS A 160 -36.84 -24.51 -2.47
C LYS A 160 -38.13 -24.89 -1.74
N MET A 161 -38.60 -24.04 -0.83
CA MET A 161 -39.85 -24.24 -0.09
C MET A 161 -41.10 -23.88 -0.89
N GLY A 162 -40.97 -23.30 -2.09
CA GLY A 162 -42.12 -22.78 -2.86
C GLY A 162 -42.86 -21.64 -2.16
N LYS A 163 -42.19 -20.93 -1.22
CA LYS A 163 -42.81 -19.91 -0.35
C LYS A 163 -42.64 -18.48 -0.86
N ILE A 164 -42.05 -18.32 -2.04
CA ILE A 164 -41.81 -17.03 -2.65
C ILE A 164 -42.23 -17.07 -4.12
N THR A 165 -42.82 -15.98 -4.58
CA THR A 165 -43.21 -15.80 -5.97
C THR A 165 -42.04 -15.28 -6.79
N LEU A 166 -42.01 -15.56 -8.10
CA LEU A 166 -40.95 -15.08 -8.98
C LEU A 166 -40.72 -13.56 -8.92
N PRO A 167 -41.75 -12.67 -8.93
CA PRO A 167 -41.53 -11.23 -8.76
C PRO A 167 -40.76 -10.86 -7.51
N ASN A 168 -41.11 -11.48 -6.37
CA ASN A 168 -40.46 -11.20 -5.11
C ASN A 168 -39.01 -11.72 -5.09
N VAL A 169 -38.72 -12.86 -5.71
CA VAL A 169 -37.35 -13.36 -5.87
C VAL A 169 -36.52 -12.36 -6.65
N VAL A 170 -37.03 -11.90 -7.79
CA VAL A 170 -36.31 -10.98 -8.66
C VAL A 170 -35.92 -9.69 -7.92
N ILE A 171 -36.84 -9.09 -7.16
CA ILE A 171 -36.59 -7.87 -6.39
C ILE A 171 -35.61 -8.13 -5.24
N LEU A 172 -35.81 -9.19 -4.47
CA LEU A 172 -34.96 -9.46 -3.32
C LEU A 172 -33.55 -9.88 -3.74
N SER A 173 -33.41 -10.64 -4.83
CA SER A 173 -32.11 -10.88 -5.47
C SER A 173 -31.46 -9.59 -5.94
N SER A 174 -32.27 -8.64 -6.43
CA SER A 174 -31.76 -7.33 -6.84
C SER A 174 -31.21 -6.51 -5.68
N LEU A 175 -31.98 -6.43 -4.59
CA LEU A 175 -31.53 -5.79 -3.35
C LEU A 175 -30.30 -6.49 -2.75
N THR A 176 -30.24 -7.81 -2.83
CA THR A 176 -29.07 -8.59 -2.41
C THR A 176 -27.85 -8.24 -3.26
N GLY A 177 -28.02 -8.09 -4.58
CA GLY A 177 -26.95 -7.64 -5.48
C GLY A 177 -26.45 -6.23 -5.18
N ILE A 178 -27.36 -5.29 -4.84
CA ILE A 178 -26.99 -3.93 -4.43
C ILE A 178 -26.20 -3.96 -3.11
N ILE A 179 -26.67 -4.70 -2.10
CA ILE A 179 -25.98 -4.83 -0.80
C ILE A 179 -24.60 -5.49 -0.99
N LEU A 180 -24.52 -6.54 -1.82
CA LEU A 180 -23.29 -7.26 -2.09
C LEU A 180 -22.29 -6.44 -2.92
N SER A 181 -22.72 -5.39 -3.62
CA SER A 181 -21.85 -4.63 -4.54
C SER A 181 -20.56 -4.16 -3.89
N GLY A 182 -20.59 -3.71 -2.63
CA GLY A 182 -19.38 -3.30 -1.91
C GLY A 182 -18.32 -4.40 -1.76
N ALA A 183 -18.71 -5.69 -1.86
CA ALA A 183 -17.77 -6.81 -1.93
C ALA A 183 -16.86 -6.73 -3.16
N GLY A 184 -17.27 -6.05 -4.24
CA GLY A 184 -16.48 -5.88 -5.46
C GLY A 184 -15.26 -4.98 -5.32
N ILE A 185 -15.13 -4.17 -4.25
CA ILE A 185 -13.89 -3.41 -3.97
C ILE A 185 -12.70 -4.38 -3.85
N ASN A 186 -12.96 -5.57 -3.27
CA ASN A 186 -12.05 -6.70 -3.33
C ASN A 186 -12.80 -7.92 -3.93
N PRO A 187 -12.72 -8.13 -5.26
CA PRO A 187 -13.53 -9.11 -5.99
C PRO A 187 -13.53 -10.53 -5.41
N SER A 188 -12.48 -10.92 -4.69
CA SER A 188 -12.38 -12.21 -4.00
C SER A 188 -13.53 -12.45 -3.01
N TYR A 189 -14.02 -11.42 -2.32
CA TYR A 189 -15.19 -11.52 -1.44
C TYR A 189 -16.50 -11.72 -2.20
N PHE A 190 -16.62 -11.08 -3.37
CA PHE A 190 -17.76 -11.29 -4.25
C PHE A 190 -17.82 -12.75 -4.73
N PHE A 191 -16.67 -13.35 -5.06
CA PHE A 191 -16.59 -14.78 -5.37
C PHE A 191 -16.96 -15.69 -4.19
N THR A 192 -16.62 -15.33 -2.95
CA THR A 192 -17.04 -16.10 -1.76
C THR A 192 -18.56 -16.21 -1.64
N PHE A 193 -19.32 -15.17 -2.03
CA PHE A 193 -20.79 -15.25 -2.09
C PHE A 193 -21.24 -16.33 -3.08
N TYR A 194 -20.69 -16.34 -4.30
CA TYR A 194 -21.00 -17.35 -5.33
C TYR A 194 -20.59 -18.75 -4.90
N LEU A 195 -19.43 -18.89 -4.26
CA LEU A 195 -18.98 -20.14 -3.68
C LEU A 195 -19.97 -20.67 -2.63
N ALA A 196 -20.49 -19.80 -1.77
CA ALA A 196 -21.46 -20.21 -0.76
C ALA A 196 -22.80 -20.69 -1.36
N ILE A 197 -23.38 -19.94 -2.31
CA ILE A 197 -24.63 -20.36 -2.97
C ILE A 197 -24.43 -21.61 -3.83
N PHE A 198 -23.23 -21.81 -4.38
CA PHE A 198 -22.85 -23.04 -5.08
C PHE A 198 -22.73 -24.24 -4.14
N ILE A 199 -22.10 -24.07 -2.97
CA ILE A 199 -22.05 -25.13 -1.96
C ILE A 199 -23.45 -25.49 -1.44
N TYR A 200 -24.34 -24.49 -1.30
CA TYR A 200 -25.74 -24.75 -0.97
C TYR A 200 -26.44 -25.63 -2.02
N LEU A 201 -26.24 -25.34 -3.31
CA LEU A 201 -26.73 -26.16 -4.41
C LEU A 201 -26.22 -27.61 -4.31
N ILE A 202 -24.92 -27.79 -4.06
CA ILE A 202 -24.34 -29.13 -3.85
C ILE A 202 -25.04 -29.84 -2.68
N GLY A 203 -25.22 -29.17 -1.54
CA GLY A 203 -25.92 -29.72 -0.38
C GLY A 203 -27.35 -30.17 -0.70
N GLN A 204 -28.07 -29.40 -1.53
CA GLN A 204 -29.40 -29.77 -2.00
C GLN A 204 -29.37 -31.02 -2.90
N ILE A 205 -28.48 -31.05 -3.89
CA ILE A 205 -28.36 -32.17 -4.84
C ILE A 205 -28.00 -33.47 -4.09
N LEU A 206 -27.00 -33.42 -3.21
CA LEU A 206 -26.55 -34.58 -2.45
C LEU A 206 -27.59 -35.09 -1.44
N SER A 207 -28.45 -34.19 -0.94
CA SER A 207 -29.51 -34.53 0.01
C SER A 207 -30.69 -35.24 -0.67
N GLU A 208 -31.16 -34.75 -1.81
CA GLU A 208 -32.40 -35.20 -2.46
C GLU A 208 -32.18 -36.23 -3.57
N ARG A 209 -31.02 -36.21 -4.24
CA ARG A 209 -30.60 -37.16 -5.30
C ARG A 209 -31.66 -37.42 -6.38
N SER A 210 -32.48 -36.42 -6.72
CA SER A 210 -33.49 -36.51 -7.77
C SER A 210 -33.18 -35.58 -8.93
N LYS A 211 -33.57 -35.98 -10.15
CA LYS A 211 -33.43 -35.15 -11.37
C LYS A 211 -34.16 -33.81 -11.22
N ALA A 212 -35.35 -33.82 -10.59
CA ALA A 212 -36.13 -32.62 -10.34
C ALA A 212 -35.40 -31.66 -9.36
N ALA A 213 -34.81 -32.19 -8.29
CA ALA A 213 -34.02 -31.39 -7.35
C ALA A 213 -32.80 -30.76 -8.01
N PHE A 214 -32.11 -31.51 -8.86
CA PHE A 214 -30.96 -31.02 -9.64
C PHE A 214 -31.35 -29.86 -10.56
N ILE A 215 -32.37 -30.04 -11.39
CA ILE A 215 -32.83 -29.00 -12.33
C ILE A 215 -33.35 -27.77 -11.59
N ASN A 216 -34.19 -27.96 -10.58
CA ASN A 216 -34.72 -26.83 -9.79
C ASN A 216 -33.62 -26.11 -9.01
N GLY A 217 -32.65 -26.84 -8.47
CA GLY A 217 -31.48 -26.28 -7.79
C GLY A 217 -30.66 -25.41 -8.73
N LEU A 218 -30.29 -25.92 -9.91
CA LEU A 218 -29.55 -25.16 -10.93
C LEU A 218 -30.34 -23.92 -11.37
N ARG A 219 -31.63 -24.07 -11.65
CA ARG A 219 -32.50 -22.94 -12.02
C ARG A 219 -32.48 -21.86 -10.93
N ASN A 220 -32.62 -22.25 -9.66
CA ASN A 220 -32.64 -21.29 -8.55
C ASN A 220 -31.27 -20.61 -8.35
N PHE A 221 -30.18 -21.37 -8.49
CA PHE A 221 -28.81 -20.84 -8.45
C PHE A 221 -28.58 -19.81 -9.56
N PHE A 222 -28.91 -20.15 -10.81
CA PHE A 222 -28.73 -19.24 -11.94
C PHE A 222 -29.69 -18.04 -11.90
N LEU A 223 -30.91 -18.21 -11.38
CA LEU A 223 -31.85 -17.11 -11.21
C LEU A 223 -31.30 -16.05 -10.24
N ILE A 224 -30.85 -16.46 -9.05
CA ILE A 224 -30.31 -15.54 -8.05
C ILE A 224 -28.93 -15.04 -8.48
N GLY A 225 -28.03 -15.95 -8.82
CA GLY A 225 -26.65 -15.65 -9.22
C GLY A 225 -26.59 -14.78 -10.48
N GLY A 226 -27.43 -15.02 -11.47
CA GLY A 226 -27.50 -14.23 -12.70
C GLY A 226 -28.01 -12.81 -12.46
N LEU A 227 -29.05 -12.63 -11.63
CA LEU A 227 -29.54 -11.29 -11.27
C LEU A 227 -28.52 -10.49 -10.45
N VAL A 228 -27.91 -11.13 -9.43
CA VAL A 228 -26.84 -10.52 -8.63
C VAL A 228 -25.67 -10.11 -9.53
N PHE A 229 -25.29 -10.96 -10.49
CA PHE A 229 -24.21 -10.67 -11.44
C PHE A 229 -24.55 -9.47 -12.33
N THR A 230 -25.76 -9.47 -12.91
CA THR A 230 -26.21 -8.43 -13.85
C THR A 230 -26.26 -7.04 -13.21
N ILE A 231 -26.68 -6.97 -11.94
CA ILE A 231 -26.74 -5.71 -11.16
C ILE A 231 -25.35 -5.18 -10.80
N ASN A 232 -24.34 -6.04 -10.86
CA ASN A 232 -22.96 -5.71 -10.53
C ASN A 232 -22.08 -5.54 -11.78
N LEU A 233 -22.64 -5.61 -12.99
CA LEU A 233 -21.88 -5.43 -14.25
C LEU A 233 -21.16 -4.09 -14.35
N PHE A 234 -21.68 -3.03 -13.70
CA PHE A 234 -21.06 -1.71 -13.70
C PHE A 234 -19.61 -1.70 -13.20
N TRP A 235 -19.26 -2.51 -12.19
CA TRP A 235 -17.88 -2.65 -11.72
C TRP A 235 -17.21 -3.91 -12.23
N ILE A 236 -17.96 -5.00 -12.49
CA ILE A 236 -17.40 -6.27 -12.97
C ILE A 236 -16.74 -6.08 -14.34
N LEU A 237 -17.41 -5.40 -15.29
CA LEU A 237 -16.87 -5.23 -16.65
C LEU A 237 -15.52 -4.48 -16.68
N PRO A 238 -15.38 -3.27 -16.11
CA PRO A 238 -14.10 -2.57 -16.12
C PRO A 238 -13.02 -3.33 -15.32
N THR A 239 -13.37 -3.96 -14.20
CA THR A 239 -12.42 -4.70 -13.36
C THR A 239 -11.94 -5.99 -14.03
N ALA A 240 -12.82 -6.72 -14.72
CA ALA A 240 -12.43 -7.93 -15.45
C ALA A 240 -11.41 -7.61 -16.55
N LEU A 241 -11.60 -6.52 -17.30
CA LEU A 241 -10.62 -6.09 -18.29
C LEU A 241 -9.29 -5.68 -17.65
N PHE A 242 -9.32 -5.05 -16.45
CA PHE A 242 -8.09 -4.79 -15.68
C PHE A 242 -7.32 -6.08 -15.40
N PHE A 243 -7.97 -7.11 -14.88
CA PHE A 243 -7.31 -8.36 -14.55
C PHE A 243 -6.80 -9.10 -15.79
N LEU A 244 -7.57 -9.12 -16.88
CA LEU A 244 -7.16 -9.77 -18.12
C LEU A 244 -5.95 -9.08 -18.78
N GLY A 245 -5.83 -7.76 -18.64
CA GLY A 245 -4.74 -6.98 -19.26
C GLY A 245 -3.47 -6.82 -18.39
N ASN A 246 -3.60 -6.83 -17.06
CA ASN A 246 -2.51 -6.44 -16.15
C ASN A 246 -2.03 -7.54 -15.20
N ILE A 247 -2.80 -8.61 -14.99
CA ILE A 247 -2.36 -9.75 -14.16
C ILE A 247 -1.96 -10.88 -15.09
N SER A 248 -0.70 -11.33 -15.01
CA SER A 248 -0.28 -12.52 -15.75
C SER A 248 -1.23 -13.67 -15.39
N PRO A 249 -1.80 -14.38 -16.39
CA PRO A 249 -2.70 -15.50 -16.13
C PRO A 249 -2.07 -16.59 -15.24
N ILE A 250 -0.73 -16.68 -15.22
CA ILE A 250 0.04 -17.69 -14.47
C ILE A 250 1.33 -17.04 -13.89
N GLY A 251 1.64 -17.32 -12.62
CA GLY A 251 3.01 -17.37 -12.12
C GLY A 251 3.83 -16.08 -11.94
N SER A 252 3.26 -14.87 -11.94
CA SER A 252 4.05 -13.63 -11.77
C SER A 252 3.96 -13.00 -10.37
N ILE A 253 3.98 -13.80 -9.31
CA ILE A 253 3.96 -13.29 -7.92
C ILE A 253 5.35 -12.79 -7.49
N ASP A 254 6.42 -13.37 -8.04
CA ASP A 254 7.80 -13.01 -7.69
C ASP A 254 8.19 -11.59 -8.15
N LYS A 255 7.58 -11.06 -9.22
CA LYS A 255 7.84 -9.68 -9.70
C LYS A 255 7.07 -8.60 -8.93
N LEU A 256 6.19 -8.98 -8.02
CA LEU A 256 5.35 -8.06 -7.25
C LEU A 256 5.60 -8.11 -5.73
N GLY A 257 6.64 -8.82 -5.28
CA GLY A 257 6.97 -8.96 -3.84
C GLY A 257 5.92 -9.71 -3.02
N PHE A 258 4.94 -10.35 -3.67
CA PHE A 258 3.74 -10.88 -3.02
C PHE A 258 3.87 -12.33 -2.49
N THR A 259 4.93 -13.07 -2.81
CA THR A 259 5.15 -14.44 -2.29
C THR A 259 5.37 -14.41 -0.77
N ASN A 260 6.13 -13.43 -0.27
CA ASN A 260 6.27 -13.18 1.16
C ASN A 260 4.95 -12.76 1.83
N TRP A 261 4.07 -12.05 1.11
CA TRP A 261 2.81 -11.55 1.67
C TRP A 261 1.81 -12.66 1.99
N ILE A 262 1.57 -13.59 1.06
CA ILE A 262 0.62 -14.69 1.31
C ILE A 262 1.12 -15.63 2.40
N ASP A 263 2.43 -15.86 2.44
CA ASP A 263 3.08 -16.72 3.43
C ASP A 263 3.05 -16.07 4.82
N SER A 264 3.36 -14.77 4.91
CA SER A 264 3.24 -14.01 6.16
C SER A 264 1.80 -13.99 6.69
N LEU A 265 0.81 -13.75 5.84
CA LEU A 265 -0.59 -13.79 6.25
C LEU A 265 -1.10 -15.19 6.63
N SER A 266 -0.43 -16.25 6.15
CA SER A 266 -0.80 -17.63 6.43
C SER A 266 -0.05 -18.23 7.61
N GLU A 267 1.00 -17.58 8.12
CA GLU A 267 1.89 -18.11 9.16
C GLU A 267 1.16 -18.65 10.39
N ASN A 268 0.08 -17.98 10.82
CA ASN A 268 -0.70 -18.36 11.99
C ASN A 268 -2.08 -18.96 11.66
N THR A 269 -2.32 -19.32 10.40
CA THR A 269 -3.62 -19.83 9.91
C THR A 269 -3.71 -21.36 9.93
N SER A 270 -3.12 -22.02 10.93
CA SER A 270 -3.32 -23.47 11.11
C SER A 270 -4.81 -23.84 11.12
N LEU A 271 -5.18 -25.04 10.64
CA LEU A 271 -6.58 -25.49 10.63
C LEU A 271 -7.26 -25.29 12.00
N LEU A 272 -6.52 -25.52 13.09
CA LEU A 272 -7.00 -25.29 14.45
C LEU A 272 -7.34 -23.81 14.69
N ASN A 273 -6.46 -22.89 14.32
CA ASN A 273 -6.69 -21.45 14.49
C ASN A 273 -7.82 -20.95 13.58
N VAL A 274 -7.94 -21.45 12.35
CA VAL A 274 -9.07 -21.13 11.46
C VAL A 274 -10.39 -21.59 12.08
N LEU A 275 -10.46 -22.82 12.60
CA LEU A 275 -11.64 -23.35 13.25
C LEU A 275 -12.01 -22.60 14.55
N ARG A 276 -11.02 -22.06 15.26
CA ARG A 276 -11.22 -21.21 16.46
C ARG A 276 -11.52 -19.74 16.12
N LEU A 277 -11.54 -19.37 14.84
CA LEU A 277 -11.70 -17.98 14.36
C LEU A 277 -10.59 -17.04 14.90
N GLN A 278 -9.37 -17.55 15.02
CA GLN A 278 -8.18 -16.87 15.55
C GLN A 278 -6.99 -16.99 14.57
N GLY A 279 -7.24 -16.95 13.26
CA GLY A 279 -6.18 -17.11 12.26
C GLY A 279 -5.55 -15.82 11.75
N ALA A 280 -6.06 -14.65 12.15
CA ALA A 280 -5.49 -13.38 11.68
C ALA A 280 -4.12 -13.11 12.31
N TRP A 281 -3.19 -12.61 11.49
CA TRP A 281 -1.80 -12.35 11.87
C TRP A 281 -1.66 -11.34 13.02
N ASP A 282 -2.57 -10.36 13.09
CA ASP A 282 -2.60 -9.29 14.09
C ASP A 282 -2.83 -9.78 15.54
N TRP A 283 -3.28 -11.04 15.71
CA TRP A 283 -3.37 -11.71 17.02
C TRP A 283 -2.01 -12.11 17.59
N TYR A 284 -1.00 -12.31 16.72
CA TYR A 284 0.25 -12.98 17.05
C TYR A 284 1.47 -12.05 16.98
N THR A 285 1.26 -10.76 16.73
CA THR A 285 2.35 -9.77 16.69
C THR A 285 2.53 -9.13 18.06
N PHE A 286 3.72 -9.32 18.63
CA PHE A 286 4.11 -8.82 19.95
C PHE A 286 5.33 -7.90 19.83
N ASP A 287 5.40 -6.92 20.72
CA ASP A 287 6.56 -6.05 20.87
C ASP A 287 7.72 -6.87 21.45
N GLU A 288 8.86 -6.89 20.76
CA GLU A 288 10.00 -7.75 21.12
C GLU A 288 10.61 -7.40 22.49
N VAL A 289 10.46 -6.15 22.94
CA VAL A 289 11.06 -5.66 24.19
C VAL A 289 10.13 -5.91 25.38
N THR A 290 8.87 -5.53 25.25
CA THR A 290 7.86 -5.57 26.33
C THR A 290 7.06 -6.86 26.34
N ASN A 291 7.12 -7.66 25.26
CA ASN A 291 6.30 -8.84 25.02
C ASN A 291 4.79 -8.57 25.14
N THR A 292 4.35 -7.36 24.77
CA THR A 292 2.94 -6.95 24.79
C THR A 292 2.33 -7.03 23.39
N PRO A 293 1.03 -7.36 23.24
CA PRO A 293 0.39 -7.38 21.93
C PRO A 293 0.42 -6.00 21.25
N LEU A 294 0.86 -5.95 19.99
CA LEU A 294 0.98 -4.70 19.23
C LEU A 294 -0.38 -4.21 18.73
N TYR A 295 -1.17 -5.09 18.11
CA TYR A 295 -2.42 -4.72 17.44
C TYR A 295 -3.69 -5.06 18.24
N ILE A 296 -3.71 -6.20 18.96
CA ILE A 296 -4.90 -6.68 19.66
C ILE A 296 -4.64 -6.71 21.18
N PRO A 297 -4.91 -5.61 21.92
CA PRO A 297 -4.55 -5.49 23.34
C PRO A 297 -5.18 -6.55 24.25
N TYR A 298 -6.32 -7.10 23.84
CA TYR A 298 -7.07 -8.10 24.60
C TYR A 298 -6.78 -9.54 24.18
N ALA A 299 -5.86 -9.79 23.23
CA ALA A 299 -5.51 -11.12 22.73
C ALA A 299 -5.09 -12.08 23.85
N LEU A 300 -4.38 -11.59 24.87
CA LEU A 300 -3.97 -12.37 26.04
C LEU A 300 -5.15 -13.05 26.76
N ASN A 301 -6.34 -12.44 26.77
CA ASN A 301 -7.51 -13.09 27.35
C ASN A 301 -7.87 -14.38 26.60
N TYR A 302 -7.78 -14.35 25.28
CA TYR A 302 -8.15 -15.47 24.42
C TYR A 302 -7.11 -16.59 24.42
N PHE A 303 -5.85 -16.25 24.66
CA PHE A 303 -4.75 -17.21 24.73
C PHE A 303 -4.56 -17.83 26.11
N TYR A 304 -4.82 -17.08 27.18
CA TYR A 304 -4.43 -17.51 28.53
C TYR A 304 -5.58 -17.66 29.53
N LYS A 305 -6.77 -17.07 29.30
CA LYS A 305 -7.89 -17.23 30.24
C LYS A 305 -8.73 -18.45 29.89
N ILE A 306 -8.80 -19.40 30.82
CA ILE A 306 -9.53 -20.68 30.69
C ILE A 306 -10.94 -20.52 30.10
N PRO A 307 -11.80 -19.58 30.56
CA PRO A 307 -13.14 -19.43 29.98
C PRO A 307 -13.14 -19.11 28.48
N PHE A 308 -12.22 -18.26 28.01
CA PHE A 308 -12.11 -17.89 26.59
C PHE A 308 -11.55 -19.04 25.76
N ILE A 309 -10.57 -19.77 26.29
CA ILE A 309 -10.01 -20.95 25.63
C ILE A 309 -11.11 -22.00 25.46
N ILE A 310 -11.80 -22.37 26.55
CA ILE A 310 -12.90 -23.34 26.51
C ILE A 310 -13.97 -22.90 25.51
N PHE A 311 -14.38 -21.63 25.53
CA PHE A 311 -15.38 -21.13 24.60
C PHE A 311 -14.92 -21.23 23.13
N SER A 312 -13.65 -20.94 22.84
CA SER A 312 -13.10 -21.06 21.48
C SER A 312 -13.14 -22.48 20.92
N PHE A 313 -13.09 -23.51 21.79
CA PHE A 313 -13.26 -24.92 21.41
C PHE A 313 -14.73 -25.36 21.45
N LEU A 314 -15.54 -24.78 22.32
CA LEU A 314 -16.95 -25.11 22.48
C LEU A 314 -17.74 -24.85 21.19
N ILE A 315 -17.48 -23.73 20.50
CA ILE A 315 -18.18 -23.37 19.26
C ILE A 315 -17.99 -24.43 18.15
N PRO A 316 -16.76 -24.76 17.70
CA PRO A 316 -16.56 -25.83 16.72
C PRO A 316 -17.10 -27.17 17.21
N PHE A 317 -16.90 -27.50 18.49
CA PHE A 317 -17.40 -28.75 19.08
C PHE A 317 -18.92 -28.89 18.97
N LEU A 318 -19.68 -27.86 19.35
CA LEU A 318 -21.15 -27.85 19.22
C LEU A 318 -21.59 -27.92 17.75
N ALA A 319 -20.87 -27.26 16.84
CA ALA A 319 -21.14 -27.35 15.41
C ALA A 319 -20.98 -28.79 14.88
N PHE A 320 -19.92 -29.50 15.28
CA PHE A 320 -19.72 -30.90 14.89
C PHE A 320 -20.68 -31.88 15.60
N ILE A 321 -21.02 -31.63 16.86
CA ILE A 321 -22.03 -32.43 17.59
C ILE A 321 -23.41 -32.36 16.93
N SER A 322 -23.71 -31.26 16.21
CA SER A 322 -25.00 -31.13 15.51
C SER A 322 -25.33 -32.30 14.57
N PHE A 323 -24.31 -32.98 14.04
CA PHE A 323 -24.49 -34.15 13.17
C PHE A 323 -24.99 -35.40 13.90
N LEU A 324 -24.88 -35.46 15.24
CA LEU A 324 -25.41 -36.56 16.05
C LEU A 324 -26.95 -36.51 16.15
N ILE A 325 -27.55 -35.32 16.04
CA ILE A 325 -29.00 -35.09 16.15
C ILE A 325 -29.49 -34.42 14.87
N PHE A 326 -29.26 -35.07 13.72
CA PHE A 326 -29.61 -34.53 12.42
C PHE A 326 -31.08 -34.79 12.06
N ASP A 327 -31.74 -33.77 11.51
CA ASP A 327 -33.10 -33.89 10.97
C ASP A 327 -33.04 -34.25 9.47
N LYS A 328 -33.58 -35.42 9.11
CA LYS A 328 -33.63 -35.91 7.72
C LYS A 328 -34.29 -34.90 6.77
N LYS A 329 -35.29 -34.13 7.23
CA LYS A 329 -35.98 -33.13 6.40
C LYS A 329 -35.07 -31.95 6.05
N ASN A 330 -34.15 -31.62 6.93
CA ASN A 330 -33.22 -30.49 6.82
C ASN A 330 -31.80 -30.92 6.41
N LYS A 331 -31.62 -32.17 5.97
CA LYS A 331 -30.33 -32.77 5.59
C LYS A 331 -29.47 -31.91 4.66
N HIS A 332 -30.08 -31.24 3.68
CA HIS A 332 -29.38 -30.32 2.77
C HIS A 332 -28.61 -29.19 3.48
N TYR A 333 -29.15 -28.62 4.56
CA TYR A 333 -28.43 -27.59 5.34
C TYR A 333 -27.20 -28.17 6.04
N TYR A 334 -27.34 -29.34 6.65
CA TYR A 334 -26.22 -30.03 7.30
C TYR A 334 -25.08 -30.32 6.32
N ILE A 335 -25.40 -30.83 5.12
CA ILE A 335 -24.40 -31.11 4.09
C ILE A 335 -23.77 -29.81 3.60
N ALA A 336 -24.57 -28.78 3.29
CA ALA A 336 -24.05 -27.50 2.83
C ALA A 336 -23.10 -26.87 3.86
N PHE A 337 -23.50 -26.80 5.13
CA PHE A 337 -22.68 -26.24 6.21
C PHE A 337 -21.44 -27.10 6.50
N ALA A 338 -21.51 -28.44 6.38
CA ALA A 338 -20.34 -29.30 6.49
C ALA A 338 -19.30 -29.00 5.40
N ILE A 339 -19.75 -28.88 4.15
CA ILE A 339 -18.88 -28.55 3.01
C ILE A 339 -18.32 -27.14 3.15
N MET A 340 -19.13 -26.17 3.60
CA MET A 340 -18.66 -24.80 3.85
C MET A 340 -17.60 -24.74 4.96
N ILE A 341 -17.73 -25.52 6.05
CA ILE A 341 -16.67 -25.62 7.07
C ILE A 341 -15.41 -26.25 6.48
N ALA A 342 -15.55 -27.35 5.73
CA ALA A 342 -14.41 -28.02 5.12
C ALA A 342 -13.66 -27.11 4.14
N VAL A 343 -14.37 -26.54 3.16
CA VAL A 343 -13.81 -25.63 2.15
C VAL A 343 -13.30 -24.34 2.79
N GLY A 344 -14.09 -23.74 3.68
CA GLY A 344 -13.75 -22.48 4.34
C GLY A 344 -12.52 -22.61 5.25
N SER A 345 -12.37 -23.72 5.96
CA SER A 345 -11.20 -23.96 6.82
C SER A 345 -9.97 -24.33 6.00
N PHE A 346 -10.13 -25.17 4.97
CA PHE A 346 -9.04 -25.60 4.10
C PHE A 346 -8.46 -24.46 3.28
N LEU A 347 -9.31 -23.66 2.61
CA LEU A 347 -8.88 -22.49 1.86
C LEU A 347 -8.49 -21.33 2.79
N GLY A 348 -9.14 -21.21 3.95
CA GLY A 348 -8.81 -20.20 4.95
C GLY A 348 -7.44 -20.41 5.62
N ALA A 349 -6.92 -21.64 5.61
CA ALA A 349 -5.57 -21.96 6.08
C ALA A 349 -4.45 -21.49 5.12
N GLY A 350 -4.79 -20.99 3.93
CA GLY A 350 -3.83 -20.41 3.01
C GLY A 350 -2.67 -21.36 2.71
N THR A 351 -1.44 -20.85 2.82
CA THR A 351 -0.21 -21.64 2.60
C THR A 351 0.29 -22.38 3.84
N HIS A 352 -0.44 -22.36 4.96
CA HIS A 352 -0.09 -23.10 6.18
C HIS A 352 -0.23 -24.63 6.00
N LEU A 353 0.75 -25.40 6.46
CA LEU A 353 0.70 -26.87 6.42
C LEU A 353 -0.40 -27.46 7.32
N PRO A 354 -0.99 -28.63 7.01
CA PRO A 354 -0.63 -29.54 5.91
C PRO A 354 -1.34 -29.22 4.57
N THR A 355 -2.35 -28.36 4.56
CA THR A 355 -3.18 -28.07 3.37
C THR A 355 -2.54 -27.05 2.43
N GLY A 356 -1.56 -26.30 2.93
CA GLY A 356 -0.94 -25.18 2.25
C GLY A 356 -0.23 -25.49 0.95
N THR A 357 0.32 -26.69 0.79
CA THR A 357 0.94 -27.12 -0.47
C THR A 357 -0.07 -27.09 -1.61
N PHE A 358 -1.27 -27.62 -1.37
CA PHE A 358 -2.32 -27.59 -2.39
C PHE A 358 -2.80 -26.17 -2.69
N TYR A 359 -2.93 -25.32 -1.67
CA TYR A 359 -3.27 -23.91 -1.89
C TYR A 359 -2.22 -23.22 -2.78
N ARG A 360 -0.93 -23.47 -2.54
CA ARG A 360 0.17 -22.95 -3.35
C ARG A 360 0.10 -23.46 -4.79
N GLU A 361 -0.22 -24.74 -5.01
CA GLU A 361 -0.46 -25.28 -6.35
C GLU A 361 -1.62 -24.58 -7.07
N LEU A 362 -2.71 -24.26 -6.36
CA LEU A 362 -3.81 -23.49 -6.95
C LEU A 362 -3.35 -22.09 -7.35
N VAL A 363 -2.63 -21.38 -6.48
CA VAL A 363 -2.10 -20.04 -6.76
C VAL A 363 -1.16 -20.05 -7.97
N ASN A 364 -0.33 -21.08 -8.09
CA ASN A 364 0.68 -21.17 -9.13
C ASN A 364 0.14 -21.65 -10.48
N ARG A 365 -0.92 -22.49 -10.49
CA ARG A 365 -1.40 -23.16 -11.71
C ARG A 365 -2.80 -22.79 -12.16
N VAL A 366 -3.68 -22.35 -11.26
CA VAL A 366 -5.06 -22.01 -11.60
C VAL A 366 -5.13 -20.53 -11.99
N PRO A 367 -5.53 -20.21 -13.24
CA PRO A 367 -5.61 -18.83 -13.67
C PRO A 367 -6.47 -17.97 -12.75
N PHE A 368 -5.99 -16.76 -12.47
CA PHE A 368 -6.62 -15.78 -11.58
C PHE A 368 -6.78 -16.21 -10.12
N PHE A 369 -6.31 -17.39 -9.69
CA PHE A 369 -6.42 -17.79 -8.28
C PHE A 369 -5.55 -16.93 -7.35
N SER A 370 -4.53 -16.26 -7.90
CA SER A 370 -3.70 -15.29 -7.18
C SER A 370 -4.48 -14.09 -6.59
N ILE A 371 -5.72 -13.84 -7.03
CA ILE A 371 -6.58 -12.80 -6.41
C ILE A 371 -6.94 -13.12 -4.95
N PHE A 372 -6.86 -14.40 -4.54
CA PHE A 372 -7.18 -14.85 -3.18
C PHE A 372 -6.01 -14.66 -2.17
N ARG A 373 -5.26 -13.56 -2.29
CA ARG A 373 -4.02 -13.27 -1.51
C ARG A 373 -4.16 -13.12 0.02
N SER A 374 -5.37 -13.20 0.57
CA SER A 374 -5.63 -13.05 2.01
C SER A 374 -6.60 -14.15 2.49
N PRO A 375 -6.16 -15.42 2.50
CA PRO A 375 -7.07 -16.57 2.44
C PRO A 375 -8.01 -16.66 3.64
N TRP A 376 -7.48 -16.50 4.85
CA TRP A 376 -8.29 -16.49 6.08
C TRP A 376 -9.41 -15.46 6.02
N TYR A 377 -9.07 -14.22 5.69
CA TYR A 377 -10.05 -13.13 5.64
C TYR A 377 -11.16 -13.38 4.60
N ILE A 378 -10.85 -14.06 3.50
CA ILE A 378 -11.79 -14.27 2.37
C ILE A 378 -12.71 -15.47 2.59
N PHE A 379 -12.22 -16.57 3.18
CA PHE A 379 -12.93 -17.85 3.25
C PHE A 379 -13.57 -18.15 4.61
N THR A 380 -13.10 -17.53 5.70
CA THR A 380 -13.71 -17.69 7.05
C THR A 380 -15.19 -17.30 7.15
N PRO A 381 -15.77 -16.38 6.34
CA PRO A 381 -17.22 -16.16 6.31
C PRO A 381 -18.06 -17.43 6.09
N LEU A 382 -17.54 -18.42 5.35
CA LEU A 382 -18.19 -19.73 5.16
C LEU A 382 -18.25 -20.54 6.45
N VAL A 383 -17.20 -20.47 7.27
CA VAL A 383 -17.12 -21.14 8.57
C VAL A 383 -18.11 -20.52 9.55
N ILE A 384 -18.16 -19.18 9.61
CA ILE A 384 -19.02 -18.43 10.55
C ILE A 384 -20.51 -18.72 10.31
N ILE A 385 -20.98 -18.64 9.07
CA ILE A 385 -22.39 -18.91 8.76
C ILE A 385 -22.77 -20.37 9.05
N SER A 386 -21.82 -21.27 8.87
CA SER A 386 -22.00 -22.70 9.14
C SER A 386 -22.05 -23.02 10.62
N TYR A 387 -21.19 -22.40 11.44
CA TYR A 387 -21.26 -22.51 12.90
C TYR A 387 -22.58 -21.98 13.43
N ALA A 388 -23.00 -20.77 13.02
CA ALA A 388 -24.29 -20.22 13.41
C ALA A 388 -25.45 -21.15 13.03
N GLY A 389 -25.42 -21.72 11.82
CA GLY A 389 -26.44 -22.65 11.32
C GLY A 389 -26.47 -23.99 12.06
N LEU A 390 -25.35 -24.69 12.14
CA LEU A 390 -25.26 -26.04 12.73
C LEU A 390 -25.55 -26.04 14.23
N ILE A 391 -24.99 -25.08 14.99
CA ILE A 391 -25.25 -24.96 16.43
C ILE A 391 -26.73 -24.66 16.69
N SER A 392 -27.33 -23.78 15.89
CA SER A 392 -28.76 -23.46 16.02
C SER A 392 -29.65 -24.63 15.63
N LEU A 393 -29.30 -25.38 14.58
CA LEU A 393 -30.01 -26.60 14.17
C LEU A 393 -29.91 -27.69 15.25
N PHE A 394 -28.76 -27.82 15.92
CA PHE A 394 -28.59 -28.73 17.05
C PHE A 394 -29.60 -28.44 18.18
N PHE A 395 -29.63 -27.21 18.69
CA PHE A 395 -30.59 -26.84 19.73
C PHE A 395 -32.04 -26.92 19.26
N TYR A 396 -32.30 -26.61 17.98
CA TYR A 396 -33.65 -26.67 17.42
C TYR A 396 -34.18 -28.10 17.38
N ASN A 397 -33.36 -29.05 16.94
CA ASN A 397 -33.76 -30.45 16.94
C ASN A 397 -33.85 -31.00 18.37
N LEU A 398 -32.92 -30.63 19.25
CA LEU A 398 -32.97 -31.02 20.65
C LEU A 398 -34.26 -30.53 21.33
N SER A 399 -34.74 -29.32 21.00
CA SER A 399 -36.00 -28.78 21.51
C SER A 399 -37.26 -29.55 21.06
N LYS A 400 -37.14 -30.35 19.97
CA LYS A 400 -38.23 -31.16 19.43
C LYS A 400 -38.24 -32.60 19.93
N VAL A 401 -37.19 -33.04 20.62
CA VAL A 401 -37.11 -34.41 21.15
C VAL A 401 -38.18 -34.59 22.24
N ASN A 402 -39.24 -35.33 21.93
CA ASN A 402 -40.37 -35.56 22.83
C ASN A 402 -40.26 -36.95 23.47
N ILE A 403 -39.39 -37.10 24.46
CA ILE A 403 -39.23 -38.33 25.24
C ILE A 403 -39.92 -38.13 26.61
N LYS A 404 -40.89 -38.97 26.95
CA LYS A 404 -41.70 -38.87 28.20
C LYS A 404 -40.85 -38.81 29.48
N ARG A 405 -39.64 -39.37 29.50
CA ARG A 405 -38.67 -39.32 30.62
C ARG A 405 -37.79 -38.06 30.68
N LEU A 406 -37.83 -37.17 29.69
CA LEU A 406 -36.93 -36.02 29.55
C LEU A 406 -37.68 -34.68 29.55
N SER A 407 -38.70 -34.54 30.42
CA SER A 407 -39.45 -33.28 30.57
C SER A 407 -38.56 -32.07 30.92
N LEU A 408 -37.42 -32.32 31.58
CA LEU A 408 -36.39 -31.32 31.90
C LEU A 408 -35.79 -30.65 30.65
N LEU A 409 -35.73 -31.31 29.49
CA LEU A 409 -35.19 -30.71 28.26
C LEU A 409 -35.96 -29.48 27.79
N LYS A 410 -37.26 -29.39 28.10
CA LYS A 410 -38.09 -28.22 27.76
C LYS A 410 -37.65 -26.95 28.50
N ILE A 411 -36.97 -27.09 29.65
CA ILE A 411 -36.41 -26.00 30.44
C ILE A 411 -34.92 -25.84 30.15
N LEU A 412 -34.17 -26.95 30.13
CA LEU A 412 -32.72 -26.94 29.93
C LEU A 412 -32.32 -26.34 28.58
N VAL A 413 -33.01 -26.67 27.48
CA VAL A 413 -32.64 -26.15 26.16
C VAL A 413 -32.72 -24.62 26.09
N PRO A 414 -33.85 -23.96 26.44
CA PRO A 414 -33.90 -22.50 26.49
C PRO A 414 -32.86 -21.87 27.42
N VAL A 415 -32.60 -22.48 28.59
CA VAL A 415 -31.58 -21.99 29.53
C VAL A 415 -30.18 -22.09 28.91
N SER A 416 -29.81 -23.24 28.36
CA SER A 416 -28.52 -23.45 27.69
C SER A 416 -28.33 -22.49 26.52
N VAL A 417 -29.38 -22.27 25.71
CA VAL A 417 -29.32 -21.31 24.60
C VAL A 417 -29.12 -19.88 25.12
N SER A 418 -29.83 -19.49 26.19
CA SER A 418 -29.68 -18.15 26.80
C SER A 418 -28.27 -17.95 27.38
N VAL A 419 -27.74 -18.96 28.06
CA VAL A 419 -26.37 -18.97 28.58
C VAL A 419 -25.36 -18.87 27.44
N LEU A 420 -25.57 -19.60 26.34
CA LEU A 420 -24.67 -19.56 25.18
C LEU A 420 -24.70 -18.20 24.47
N ILE A 421 -25.87 -17.56 24.36
CA ILE A 421 -26.01 -16.19 23.85
C ILE A 421 -25.20 -15.22 24.73
N LEU A 422 -25.43 -15.25 26.05
CA LEU A 422 -24.73 -14.38 27.00
C LEU A 422 -23.21 -14.64 26.97
N ALA A 423 -22.79 -15.91 26.95
CA ALA A 423 -21.39 -16.29 26.85
C ALA A 423 -20.75 -15.81 25.53
N ASN A 424 -21.46 -15.87 24.40
CA ASN A 424 -20.96 -15.36 23.13
C ASN A 424 -20.82 -13.83 23.12
N LEU A 425 -21.76 -13.11 23.73
CA LEU A 425 -21.68 -11.66 23.88
C LEU A 425 -20.52 -11.26 24.81
N ILE A 426 -20.31 -11.99 25.91
CA ILE A 426 -19.13 -11.83 26.78
C ILE A 426 -17.84 -12.16 26.01
N TYR A 427 -17.83 -13.24 25.22
CA TYR A 427 -16.66 -13.60 24.41
C TYR A 427 -16.35 -12.56 23.33
N SER A 428 -17.36 -11.85 22.84
CA SER A 428 -17.25 -10.77 21.84
C SER A 428 -17.25 -9.37 22.46
N TYR A 429 -17.00 -9.25 23.77
CA TYR A 429 -17.05 -7.97 24.47
C TYR A 429 -16.19 -6.86 23.84
N PRO A 430 -15.03 -7.10 23.19
CA PRO A 430 -14.25 -6.00 22.61
C PRO A 430 -14.99 -5.30 21.47
N LEU A 431 -15.74 -6.08 20.67
CA LEU A 431 -16.60 -5.54 19.62
C LEU A 431 -17.77 -4.75 20.21
N ILE A 432 -18.40 -5.22 21.29
CA ILE A 432 -19.55 -4.52 21.91
C ILE A 432 -19.11 -3.21 22.56
N THR A 433 -17.99 -3.24 23.27
CA THR A 433 -17.49 -2.10 24.06
C THR A 433 -16.66 -1.09 23.26
N GLY A 434 -16.41 -1.35 21.97
CA GLY A 434 -15.55 -0.50 21.14
C GLY A 434 -14.07 -0.57 21.51
N LYS A 435 -13.64 -1.58 22.27
CA LYS A 435 -12.21 -1.83 22.58
C LYS A 435 -11.40 -2.25 21.36
N ILE A 436 -12.07 -2.73 20.30
CA ILE A 436 -11.45 -2.99 18.99
C ILE A 436 -10.79 -1.71 18.42
N PHE A 437 -11.25 -0.52 18.81
CA PHE A 437 -10.69 0.78 18.39
C PHE A 437 -9.63 1.34 19.34
N ARG A 438 -9.10 0.48 20.25
CA ARG A 438 -7.92 0.74 21.08
C ARG A 438 -7.98 2.04 21.92
N PRO A 439 -9.08 2.30 22.65
CA PRO A 439 -9.21 3.53 23.43
C PRO A 439 -8.10 3.66 24.49
N GLY A 440 -7.52 4.86 24.60
CA GLY A 440 -6.49 5.18 25.60
C GLY A 440 -5.07 4.74 25.23
N ARG A 441 -4.86 4.17 24.02
CA ARG A 441 -3.52 3.92 23.48
C ARG A 441 -3.11 5.05 22.52
N ASN A 442 -1.80 5.18 22.29
CA ASN A 442 -1.25 6.15 21.34
C ASN A 442 -1.60 5.83 19.87
N ASP A 443 -2.02 4.60 19.58
CA ASP A 443 -2.53 4.12 18.29
C ASP A 443 -4.05 3.95 18.28
N SER A 444 -4.77 4.75 19.09
CA SER A 444 -6.23 4.80 19.14
C SER A 444 -6.83 5.21 17.79
N PHE A 445 -7.94 4.60 17.41
CA PHE A 445 -8.72 4.99 16.22
C PHE A 445 -9.68 6.15 16.51
N TYR A 446 -9.89 6.50 17.79
CA TYR A 446 -10.66 7.69 18.13
C TYR A 446 -9.82 8.94 17.91
N VAL A 447 -10.24 9.76 16.95
CA VAL A 447 -9.52 10.95 16.53
C VAL A 447 -10.44 12.16 16.59
N GLU A 448 -9.95 13.22 17.23
CA GLU A 448 -10.56 14.55 17.19
C GLU A 448 -9.80 15.40 16.17
N PHE A 449 -10.45 15.67 15.03
CA PHE A 449 -9.82 16.44 13.96
C PHE A 449 -9.81 17.94 14.31
N PRO A 450 -8.64 18.60 14.31
CA PRO A 450 -8.56 20.03 14.56
C PRO A 450 -9.34 20.85 13.53
N GLN A 451 -9.92 21.97 13.96
CA GLN A 451 -10.75 22.82 13.08
C GLN A 451 -9.99 23.33 11.84
N TYR A 452 -8.68 23.56 11.97
CA TYR A 452 -7.85 24.05 10.88
C TYR A 452 -7.74 23.05 9.71
N VAL A 453 -7.97 21.76 9.94
CA VAL A 453 -8.05 20.73 8.87
C VAL A 453 -9.20 21.05 7.91
N PHE A 454 -10.36 21.42 8.45
CA PHE A 454 -11.53 21.79 7.66
C PHE A 454 -11.41 23.19 7.05
N SER A 455 -10.70 24.12 7.72
CA SER A 455 -10.37 25.43 7.13
C SER A 455 -9.45 25.29 5.92
N ALA A 456 -8.44 24.41 6.00
CA ALA A 456 -7.55 24.12 4.89
C ALA A 456 -8.31 23.55 3.68
N LYS A 457 -9.28 22.65 3.92
CA LYS A 457 -10.18 22.15 2.87
C LYS A 457 -10.85 23.28 2.09
N GLN A 458 -11.52 24.20 2.79
CA GLN A 458 -12.29 25.29 2.16
C GLN A 458 -11.40 26.18 1.30
N TRP A 459 -10.15 26.38 1.71
CA TRP A 459 -9.16 27.11 0.92
C TRP A 459 -8.71 26.33 -0.31
N LEU A 460 -8.42 25.04 -0.16
CA LEU A 460 -8.00 24.13 -1.24
C LEU A 460 -9.06 23.98 -2.34
N ASP A 461 -10.34 24.04 -2.00
CA ASP A 461 -11.45 23.95 -2.98
C ASP A 461 -11.40 25.09 -4.02
N ASN A 462 -10.68 26.18 -3.74
CA ASN A 462 -10.53 27.33 -4.63
C ASN A 462 -9.13 27.48 -5.25
N GLN A 463 -8.23 26.52 -5.05
CA GLN A 463 -6.88 26.56 -5.62
C GLN A 463 -6.79 25.82 -6.96
N ASN A 464 -5.94 26.30 -7.86
CA ASN A 464 -5.63 25.62 -9.13
C ASN A 464 -4.15 25.78 -9.51
N ASN A 465 -3.27 25.41 -8.59
CA ASN A 465 -1.83 25.62 -8.69
C ASN A 465 -1.09 24.29 -8.91
N GLY A 466 -1.54 23.45 -9.84
CA GLY A 466 -0.94 22.13 -10.06
C GLY A 466 -1.13 21.16 -8.89
N ARG A 467 -0.25 20.17 -8.79
CA ARG A 467 -0.25 19.15 -7.72
C ARG A 467 0.38 19.67 -6.45
N ILE A 468 -0.09 19.12 -5.33
CA ILE A 468 0.44 19.35 -3.99
C ILE A 468 1.38 18.19 -3.67
N ILE A 469 2.65 18.47 -3.39
CA ILE A 469 3.57 17.47 -2.85
C ILE A 469 3.61 17.55 -1.32
N ILE A 470 3.56 16.38 -0.68
CA ILE A 470 3.46 16.24 0.77
C ILE A 470 4.84 16.25 1.42
N TYR A 471 4.99 17.07 2.47
CA TYR A 471 6.18 17.14 3.32
C TYR A 471 5.79 17.18 4.82
N PRO A 472 6.51 16.51 5.73
CA PRO A 472 7.58 15.55 5.47
C PRO A 472 7.07 14.32 4.70
N ASP A 473 8.01 13.66 4.03
CA ASP A 473 7.83 12.60 3.04
C ASP A 473 7.83 11.18 3.65
N ASP A 474 7.41 11.07 4.92
CA ASP A 474 7.22 9.77 5.57
C ASP A 474 6.13 8.97 4.86
N GLU A 475 6.31 7.65 4.78
CA GLU A 475 5.36 6.72 4.17
C GLU A 475 4.08 6.53 5.02
N ILE A 476 4.13 6.91 6.30
CA ILE A 476 3.01 6.88 7.24
C ILE A 476 2.90 8.27 7.88
N GLU A 477 1.74 8.89 7.77
CA GLU A 477 1.44 10.11 8.50
C GLU A 477 1.14 9.77 9.97
N ASN A 478 1.73 10.51 10.90
CA ASN A 478 1.52 10.35 12.33
C ASN A 478 1.49 11.72 13.01
N PHE A 479 0.30 12.22 13.29
CA PHE A 479 0.10 13.57 13.81
C PHE A 479 0.08 13.62 15.33
N LYS A 480 0.53 14.75 15.91
CA LYS A 480 0.52 15.00 17.37
C LYS A 480 -0.86 14.85 18.01
N TRP A 481 -1.93 15.08 17.26
CA TRP A 481 -3.32 14.97 17.70
C TRP A 481 -3.94 13.57 17.48
N GLY A 482 -3.12 12.57 17.11
CA GLY A 482 -3.45 11.15 17.21
C GLY A 482 -3.84 10.46 15.91
N TYR A 483 -4.11 11.19 14.81
CA TYR A 483 -4.38 10.56 13.52
C TYR A 483 -3.14 9.90 12.93
N ARG A 484 -3.36 8.71 12.35
CA ARG A 484 -2.36 7.93 11.64
C ARG A 484 -2.96 7.40 10.34
N GLY A 485 -2.22 7.49 9.24
CA GLY A 485 -2.69 7.08 7.91
C GLY A 485 -1.54 6.66 6.99
N ILE A 486 -1.77 5.65 6.14
CA ILE A 486 -0.85 5.27 5.04
C ILE A 486 -1.08 6.06 3.76
N GLU A 487 -2.20 6.79 3.68
CA GLU A 487 -2.46 7.77 2.63
C GLU A 487 -2.42 9.17 3.25
N SER A 488 -2.21 10.19 2.41
CA SER A 488 -2.23 11.55 2.90
C SER A 488 -3.62 11.95 3.39
N ILE A 489 -3.71 12.61 4.54
CA ILE A 489 -4.96 13.16 5.09
C ILE A 489 -5.73 14.03 4.09
N LEU A 490 -5.04 14.75 3.22
CA LEU A 490 -5.68 15.57 2.20
C LEU A 490 -6.52 14.72 1.22
N SER A 491 -6.19 13.44 1.03
CA SER A 491 -6.96 12.52 0.19
C SER A 491 -8.38 12.30 0.70
N LEU A 492 -8.58 12.41 2.02
CA LEU A 492 -9.85 12.18 2.70
C LEU A 492 -10.82 13.37 2.58
N LEU A 493 -10.33 14.57 2.25
CA LEU A 493 -11.11 15.83 2.31
C LEU A 493 -11.07 16.71 1.07
N SER A 494 -10.05 16.62 0.20
CA SER A 494 -9.86 17.52 -0.95
C SER A 494 -9.76 16.79 -2.27
N ASP A 495 -10.16 17.43 -3.38
CA ASP A 495 -10.00 16.93 -4.76
C ASP A 495 -8.75 17.45 -5.49
N GLN A 496 -7.87 18.13 -4.75
CA GLN A 496 -6.57 18.57 -5.26
C GLN A 496 -5.64 17.37 -5.43
N GLN A 497 -4.98 17.28 -6.59
CA GLN A 497 -4.07 16.18 -6.89
C GLN A 497 -2.82 16.23 -5.99
N LEU A 498 -2.41 15.08 -5.47
CA LEU A 498 -1.38 14.92 -4.46
C LEU A 498 -0.24 14.02 -4.94
N LEU A 499 0.98 14.33 -4.51
CA LEU A 499 2.16 13.48 -4.63
C LEU A 499 2.75 13.20 -3.24
N TYR A 500 2.97 11.94 -2.92
CA TYR A 500 3.47 11.51 -1.61
C TYR A 500 4.24 10.20 -1.70
N SER A 501 5.08 9.93 -0.69
CA SER A 501 5.80 8.67 -0.55
C SER A 501 4.82 7.53 -0.22
N SER A 502 4.64 6.60 -1.16
CA SER A 502 3.69 5.50 -0.99
C SER A 502 4.32 4.29 -0.31
N LEU A 503 3.79 3.88 0.85
CA LEU A 503 4.19 2.65 1.54
C LEU A 503 3.94 1.38 0.71
N ASN A 504 2.84 1.35 -0.05
CA ASN A 504 2.39 0.13 -0.74
C ASN A 504 3.06 -0.08 -2.10
N THR A 505 3.59 0.99 -2.70
CA THR A 505 4.22 0.94 -4.04
C THR A 505 5.45 1.84 -4.11
N PRO A 506 6.46 1.63 -3.24
CA PRO A 506 7.62 2.52 -3.13
C PRO A 506 8.49 2.55 -4.39
N ASP A 507 8.49 1.46 -5.17
CA ASP A 507 9.29 1.30 -6.39
C ASP A 507 8.55 1.67 -7.68
N ALA A 508 7.29 2.15 -7.59
CA ALA A 508 6.57 2.61 -8.76
C ALA A 508 7.35 3.74 -9.46
N PRO A 509 7.31 3.86 -10.80
CA PRO A 509 8.07 4.88 -11.53
C PRO A 509 7.87 6.30 -11.00
N ILE A 510 6.62 6.69 -10.71
CA ILE A 510 6.29 7.98 -10.10
C ILE A 510 6.84 8.14 -8.68
N ALA A 511 6.81 7.08 -7.86
CA ALA A 511 7.31 7.11 -6.49
C ALA A 511 8.82 7.35 -6.44
N ARG A 512 9.58 6.80 -7.40
CA ARG A 512 11.02 7.09 -7.55
C ARG A 512 11.30 8.56 -7.83
N LEU A 513 10.49 9.20 -8.68
CA LEU A 513 10.60 10.64 -8.95
C LEU A 513 10.21 11.51 -7.75
N VAL A 514 9.15 11.13 -7.02
CA VAL A 514 8.75 11.82 -5.77
C VAL A 514 9.86 11.71 -4.73
N LYS A 515 10.49 10.53 -4.59
CA LYS A 515 11.63 10.32 -3.70
C LYS A 515 12.83 11.17 -4.11
N GLU A 516 13.16 11.23 -5.39
CA GLU A 516 14.25 12.09 -5.90
C GLU A 516 13.96 13.56 -5.64
N PHE A 517 12.71 14.01 -5.85
CA PHE A 517 12.29 15.37 -5.54
C PHE A 517 12.47 15.70 -4.05
N ASN A 518 11.98 14.85 -3.15
CA ASN A 518 12.12 15.08 -1.71
C ASN A 518 13.59 15.03 -1.27
N LEU A 519 14.40 14.14 -1.84
CA LEU A 519 15.84 14.10 -1.60
C LEU A 519 16.52 15.41 -2.05
N SER A 520 16.16 15.94 -3.22
CA SER A 520 16.71 17.19 -3.74
C SER A 520 16.39 18.39 -2.83
N LEU A 521 15.15 18.47 -2.30
CA LEU A 521 14.79 19.48 -1.30
C LEU A 521 15.63 19.38 -0.03
N LYS A 522 15.80 18.16 0.50
CA LYS A 522 16.58 17.92 1.72
C LYS A 522 18.08 18.23 1.54
N LYS A 523 18.63 17.97 0.35
CA LYS A 523 20.00 18.33 -0.04
C LYS A 523 20.18 19.80 -0.43
N ASN A 524 19.11 20.60 -0.40
CA ASN A 524 19.09 21.99 -0.87
C ASN A 524 19.52 22.17 -2.34
N GLN A 525 19.22 21.18 -3.19
CA GLN A 525 19.40 21.20 -4.65
C GLN A 525 18.14 21.75 -5.30
N ILE A 526 17.93 23.06 -5.20
CA ILE A 526 16.69 23.74 -5.59
C ILE A 526 16.47 23.73 -7.10
N ASP A 527 17.51 23.83 -7.93
CA ASP A 527 17.33 23.79 -9.38
C ASP A 527 16.90 22.41 -9.87
N LEU A 528 17.43 21.33 -9.28
CA LEU A 528 16.94 19.96 -9.51
C LEU A 528 15.47 19.81 -9.11
N ALA A 529 15.10 20.29 -7.93
CA ALA A 529 13.73 20.26 -7.46
C ALA A 529 12.77 21.02 -8.40
N LYS A 530 13.20 22.16 -8.97
CA LYS A 530 12.42 22.92 -9.97
C LYS A 530 12.25 22.14 -11.29
N ASN A 531 13.30 21.47 -11.78
CA ASN A 531 13.18 20.67 -13.00
C ASN A 531 12.23 19.48 -12.79
N LEU A 532 12.33 18.81 -11.64
CA LEU A 532 11.43 17.72 -11.26
C LEU A 532 9.99 18.21 -11.07
N SER A 533 9.78 19.39 -10.47
CA SER A 533 8.44 19.95 -10.26
C SER A 533 7.70 20.17 -11.57
N ALA A 534 8.38 20.65 -12.62
CA ALA A 534 7.80 20.80 -13.96
C ALA A 534 7.32 19.45 -14.52
N LYS A 535 8.11 18.37 -14.41
CA LYS A 535 7.72 17.03 -14.90
C LYS A 535 6.58 16.41 -14.11
N LEU A 536 6.53 16.69 -12.82
CA LEU A 536 5.54 16.15 -11.89
C LEU A 536 4.27 17.01 -11.81
N ASN A 537 4.26 18.16 -12.49
CA ASN A 537 3.21 19.19 -12.40
C ASN A 537 3.01 19.66 -10.94
N ILE A 538 4.07 19.72 -10.14
CA ILE A 538 4.02 20.24 -8.77
C ILE A 538 3.92 21.76 -8.85
N GLY A 539 2.97 22.33 -8.10
CA GLY A 539 2.90 23.76 -7.91
C GLY A 539 2.79 24.20 -6.44
N MET A 540 2.67 23.25 -5.53
CA MET A 540 2.56 23.52 -4.10
C MET A 540 3.27 22.47 -3.26
N ILE A 541 3.97 22.90 -2.21
CA ILE A 541 4.46 22.04 -1.13
C ILE A 541 3.52 22.20 0.06
N PHE A 542 3.03 21.09 0.59
CA PHE A 542 2.26 21.04 1.84
C PHE A 542 3.15 20.54 2.97
N GLU A 543 3.54 21.45 3.87
CA GLU A 543 4.35 21.16 5.06
C GLU A 543 3.46 20.96 6.29
N LYS A 544 3.53 19.77 6.89
CA LYS A 544 2.82 19.37 8.12
C LYS A 544 3.74 19.49 9.34
N LYS A 545 3.71 20.60 10.08
CA LYS A 545 4.59 20.82 11.26
C LYS A 545 4.12 20.09 12.53
N ASP A 546 2.91 19.57 12.50
CA ASP A 546 2.30 18.73 13.52
C ASP A 546 2.48 17.23 13.28
N GLN A 547 3.12 16.83 12.17
CA GLN A 547 3.55 15.46 11.93
C GLN A 547 4.82 15.15 12.73
N GLN A 548 4.85 13.99 13.39
CA GLN A 548 6.05 13.44 14.00
C GLN A 548 6.89 12.79 12.90
N SER A 549 8.04 13.38 12.60
CA SER A 549 8.93 12.92 11.54
C SER A 549 10.40 13.06 11.93
N LEU A 550 11.24 12.19 11.36
CA LEU A 550 12.70 12.33 11.40
C LEU A 550 13.21 13.13 10.21
N SER A 551 12.36 13.45 9.23
CA SER A 551 12.78 14.21 8.05
C SER A 551 13.32 15.59 8.46
N PRO A 552 14.41 16.07 7.83
CA PRO A 552 14.95 17.41 8.08
C PRO A 552 13.92 18.51 7.83
N LYS A 553 14.20 19.73 8.27
CA LYS A 553 13.36 20.89 7.91
C LYS A 553 13.55 21.25 6.44
N LEU A 554 12.50 21.82 5.83
CA LEU A 554 12.62 22.40 4.49
C LEU A 554 13.61 23.57 4.51
N SER A 555 14.39 23.71 3.44
CA SER A 555 15.32 24.83 3.30
C SER A 555 14.58 26.14 2.97
N ASP A 556 15.25 27.27 3.20
CA ASP A 556 14.72 28.59 2.88
C ASP A 556 14.34 28.72 1.40
N GLY A 557 15.09 28.07 0.49
CA GLY A 557 14.80 28.06 -0.95
C GLY A 557 13.45 27.43 -1.31
N ALA A 558 12.99 26.45 -0.55
CA ALA A 558 11.70 25.78 -0.76
C ALA A 558 10.52 26.52 -0.10
N THR A 559 10.80 27.42 0.86
CA THR A 559 9.78 28.06 1.73
C THR A 559 9.59 29.55 1.46
N GLN A 560 10.23 30.11 0.42
CA GLN A 560 10.22 31.55 0.12
C GLN A 560 8.83 32.15 -0.16
N SER A 561 7.88 31.37 -0.69
CA SER A 561 6.58 31.87 -1.14
C SER A 561 5.43 31.16 -0.42
N LEU A 562 5.14 31.57 0.82
CA LEU A 562 3.98 31.09 1.56
C LEU A 562 2.68 31.56 0.90
N LEU A 563 1.80 30.62 0.53
CA LEU A 563 0.47 30.90 -0.01
C LEU A 563 -0.58 31.06 1.09
N SER A 564 -0.57 30.15 2.07
CA SER A 564 -1.47 30.17 3.21
C SER A 564 -0.97 29.23 4.31
N HIS A 565 -1.52 29.38 5.52
CA HIS A 565 -1.31 28.43 6.62
C HIS A 565 -2.58 28.29 7.47
N PHE A 566 -2.75 27.13 8.09
CA PHE A 566 -3.89 26.79 8.94
C PHE A 566 -3.38 25.97 10.13
N GLY A 567 -3.29 26.60 11.31
CA GLY A 567 -2.63 25.94 12.45
C GLY A 567 -1.17 25.59 12.10
N ASP A 568 -0.83 24.30 12.20
CA ASP A 568 0.51 23.78 11.90
C ASP A 568 0.69 23.34 10.43
N TRP A 569 -0.30 23.59 9.57
CA TRP A 569 -0.30 23.23 8.15
C TRP A 569 0.07 24.42 7.28
N TYR A 570 1.16 24.31 6.51
CA TYR A 570 1.70 25.38 5.68
C TYR A 570 1.70 24.98 4.21
N PHE A 571 1.30 25.89 3.34
CA PHE A 571 1.25 25.68 1.90
C PHE A 571 2.14 26.70 1.20
N TYR A 572 3.18 26.24 0.52
CA TYR A 572 4.13 27.10 -0.21
C TYR A 572 3.96 26.92 -1.72
N LYS A 573 4.06 28.00 -2.49
CA LYS A 573 4.14 27.93 -3.96
C LYS A 573 5.51 27.38 -4.34
N PHE A 574 5.54 26.31 -5.13
CA PHE A 574 6.79 25.76 -5.65
C PHE A 574 6.58 25.09 -7.01
N PRO A 575 7.32 25.45 -8.07
CA PRO A 575 8.35 26.49 -8.09
C PRO A 575 7.74 27.90 -8.06
N GLN A 576 8.56 28.94 -7.89
CA GLN A 576 8.08 30.32 -7.97
C GLN A 576 7.64 30.72 -9.39
N ALA A 577 8.31 30.15 -10.40
CA ALA A 577 7.98 30.30 -11.81
C ALA A 577 6.63 29.66 -12.17
N ASP A 578 6.18 29.89 -13.39
CA ASP A 578 4.97 29.27 -13.91
C ASP A 578 5.15 27.75 -14.06
N ILE A 579 4.12 27.00 -13.71
CA ILE A 579 4.14 25.54 -13.71
C ILE A 579 3.81 25.04 -15.11
N LEU A 580 4.55 24.04 -15.58
CA LEU A 580 4.20 23.34 -16.82
C LEU A 580 2.81 22.71 -16.69
N PRO A 581 1.87 22.96 -17.62
CA PRO A 581 0.51 22.46 -17.51
C PRO A 581 0.47 20.93 -17.59
N LYS A 582 -0.62 20.34 -17.06
CA LYS A 582 -0.84 18.88 -17.04
C LYS A 582 -0.78 18.23 -18.43
N VAL A 583 -1.13 18.98 -19.48
CA VAL A 583 -0.93 18.59 -20.87
C VAL A 583 -0.09 19.67 -21.54
N TYR A 584 1.03 19.28 -22.15
CA TYR A 584 1.96 20.20 -22.80
C TYR A 584 2.59 19.57 -24.05
N SER A 585 3.16 20.39 -24.93
CA SER A 585 3.97 19.90 -26.05
C SER A 585 5.44 19.79 -25.65
N ALA A 586 6.06 18.65 -25.95
CA ALA A 586 7.50 18.46 -25.79
C ALA A 586 8.27 19.16 -26.91
N ASP A 587 9.47 19.64 -26.59
CA ASP A 587 10.36 20.33 -27.54
C ASP A 587 11.52 19.46 -28.02
N LYS A 588 12.07 18.63 -27.12
CA LYS A 588 13.20 17.72 -27.37
C LYS A 588 12.94 16.36 -26.76
N LEU A 589 13.48 15.34 -27.42
CA LEU A 589 13.36 13.94 -27.02
C LEU A 589 14.73 13.38 -26.64
N PHE A 590 14.80 12.62 -25.55
CA PHE A 590 16.04 12.01 -25.07
C PHE A 590 15.86 10.52 -24.82
N PHE A 591 16.81 9.71 -25.27
CA PHE A 591 16.98 8.33 -24.84
C PHE A 591 17.92 8.25 -23.66
N GLY A 592 17.51 7.53 -22.62
CA GLY A 592 18.31 7.30 -21.43
C GLY A 592 18.96 5.92 -21.43
N TYR A 593 20.26 5.86 -21.20
CA TYR A 593 21.06 4.63 -21.13
C TYR A 593 21.78 4.51 -19.77
N PRO A 594 21.38 3.56 -18.89
CA PRO A 594 20.22 2.68 -18.98
C PRO A 594 18.92 3.38 -18.55
N TYR A 595 17.81 3.09 -19.23
CA TYR A 595 16.50 3.70 -18.92
C TYR A 595 15.98 3.36 -17.51
N LYS A 596 16.40 2.22 -16.93
CA LYS A 596 15.97 1.78 -15.59
C LYS A 596 16.29 2.80 -14.48
N ASN A 597 17.32 3.63 -14.68
CA ASN A 597 17.79 4.69 -13.77
C ASN A 597 17.36 6.08 -14.26
N GLY A 598 16.28 6.16 -15.05
CA GLY A 598 15.89 7.39 -15.73
C GLY A 598 15.58 8.56 -14.80
N GLU A 599 15.30 8.32 -13.51
CA GLU A 599 15.11 9.38 -12.52
C GLU A 599 16.35 10.27 -12.38
N LYS A 600 17.54 9.73 -12.63
CA LYS A 600 18.81 10.46 -12.62
C LYS A 600 18.99 11.38 -13.83
N PHE A 601 18.31 11.09 -14.95
CA PHE A 601 18.34 11.92 -16.15
C PHE A 601 17.38 13.11 -16.08
N ILE A 602 16.26 12.98 -15.37
CA ILE A 602 15.22 14.03 -15.38
C ILE A 602 15.77 15.37 -14.90
N GLY A 603 16.70 15.36 -13.96
CA GLY A 603 17.31 16.57 -13.40
C GLY A 603 18.10 17.42 -14.39
N VAL A 604 18.68 16.80 -15.42
CA VAL A 604 19.49 17.49 -16.44
C VAL A 604 18.66 17.96 -17.64
N LEU A 605 17.40 17.56 -17.72
CA LEU A 605 16.50 17.92 -18.80
C LEU A 605 15.82 19.27 -18.55
N ASP A 606 15.73 20.08 -19.60
CA ASP A 606 14.92 21.31 -19.58
C ASP A 606 13.43 20.98 -19.36
N GLU A 607 12.63 21.95 -18.91
CA GLU A 607 11.24 21.76 -18.48
C GLU A 607 10.33 21.05 -19.49
N LYS A 608 10.50 21.27 -20.80
CA LYS A 608 9.69 20.66 -21.88
C LYS A 608 10.35 19.44 -22.55
N SER A 609 11.61 19.16 -22.24
CA SER A 609 12.34 18.02 -22.80
C SER A 609 11.90 16.72 -22.15
N ILE A 610 11.79 15.63 -22.91
CA ILE A 610 11.23 14.39 -22.35
C ILE A 610 12.18 13.21 -22.48
N LEU A 611 12.19 12.36 -21.46
CA LEU A 611 12.92 11.11 -21.45
C LEU A 611 12.02 9.99 -22.01
N ILE A 612 12.53 9.22 -22.96
CA ILE A 612 11.82 8.14 -23.63
C ILE A 612 12.60 6.84 -23.47
N ASN A 613 11.86 5.73 -23.37
CA ASN A 613 12.45 4.40 -23.32
C ASN A 613 12.95 3.97 -24.72
N PRO A 614 14.28 3.79 -24.93
CA PRO A 614 14.81 3.34 -26.22
C PRO A 614 14.40 1.90 -26.58
N ASP A 615 13.91 1.12 -25.62
CA ASP A 615 13.48 -0.27 -25.81
C ASP A 615 11.97 -0.44 -26.04
N ASP A 616 11.20 0.65 -26.06
CA ASP A 616 9.76 0.60 -26.33
C ASP A 616 9.48 0.44 -27.84
N ASN A 617 8.74 -0.62 -28.20
CA ASN A 617 8.36 -0.92 -29.58
C ASN A 617 7.51 0.18 -30.23
N GLN A 618 6.64 0.86 -29.46
CA GLN A 618 5.84 1.98 -29.98
C GLN A 618 6.75 3.16 -30.33
N VAL A 619 7.73 3.46 -29.49
CA VAL A 619 8.72 4.52 -29.73
C VAL A 619 9.54 4.21 -31.00
N ARG A 620 10.01 2.97 -31.16
CA ARG A 620 10.76 2.54 -32.35
C ARG A 620 9.94 2.57 -33.64
N SER A 621 8.61 2.58 -33.54
CA SER A 621 7.72 2.73 -34.71
C SER A 621 7.59 4.17 -35.21
N ILE A 622 8.06 5.17 -34.44
CA ILE A 622 8.03 6.57 -34.84
C ILE A 622 9.00 6.80 -36.02
N PRO A 623 8.54 7.41 -37.13
CA PRO A 623 9.39 7.65 -38.29
C PRO A 623 10.61 8.51 -37.94
N LYS A 624 11.80 8.05 -38.33
CA LYS A 624 13.08 8.75 -38.11
C LYS A 624 13.33 9.12 -36.64
N ILE A 625 12.85 8.31 -35.69
CA ILE A 625 12.99 8.60 -34.25
C ILE A 625 14.45 8.86 -33.84
N LEU A 626 15.41 8.13 -34.42
CA LEU A 626 16.84 8.31 -34.15
C LEU A 626 17.37 9.70 -34.55
N ASP A 627 16.74 10.36 -35.52
CA ASP A 627 17.10 11.72 -35.95
C ASP A 627 16.45 12.80 -35.06
N LEU A 628 15.41 12.43 -34.30
CA LEU A 628 14.64 13.32 -33.42
C LEU A 628 15.08 13.25 -31.95
N THR A 629 15.94 12.28 -31.60
CA THR A 629 16.33 11.98 -30.22
C THR A 629 17.81 12.23 -29.97
N GLU A 630 18.12 12.76 -28.79
CA GLU A 630 19.48 12.82 -28.24
C GLU A 630 19.72 11.67 -27.23
N ASP A 631 20.99 11.33 -26.99
CA ASP A 631 21.37 10.30 -26.03
C ASP A 631 21.80 10.93 -24.69
N LEU A 632 21.25 10.41 -23.60
CA LEU A 632 21.74 10.61 -22.24
C LEU A 632 22.33 9.31 -21.71
N ILE A 633 23.56 9.36 -21.27
CA ILE A 633 24.28 8.17 -20.80
C ILE A 633 24.69 8.40 -19.36
N LEU A 634 24.26 7.51 -18.46
CA LEU A 634 24.68 7.51 -17.07
C LEU A 634 25.90 6.60 -16.94
N ALA A 635 27.01 7.15 -16.44
CA ALA A 635 28.19 6.35 -16.16
C ALA A 635 28.05 5.55 -14.88
N ASN A 636 28.50 4.30 -14.93
CA ASN A 636 28.55 3.43 -13.78
C ASN A 636 29.72 3.83 -12.86
N ASN A 637 29.39 4.22 -11.62
CA ASN A 637 30.37 4.62 -10.61
C ASN A 637 30.92 3.38 -9.89
N SER A 638 32.24 3.19 -9.91
CA SER A 638 32.89 2.02 -9.33
C SER A 638 32.70 1.89 -7.83
N GLN A 639 32.67 2.99 -7.08
CA GLN A 639 32.48 2.93 -5.62
C GLN A 639 31.03 2.57 -5.26
N LEU A 640 30.04 3.05 -6.02
CA LEU A 640 28.65 2.61 -5.88
C LEU A 640 28.48 1.14 -6.29
N SER A 641 29.18 0.71 -7.34
CA SER A 641 29.18 -0.71 -7.75
C SER A 641 29.71 -1.62 -6.64
N SER A 642 30.77 -1.21 -5.94
CA SER A 642 31.29 -1.93 -4.76
C SER A 642 30.28 -1.98 -3.61
N LEU A 643 29.57 -0.89 -3.35
CA LEU A 643 28.50 -0.84 -2.35
C LEU A 643 27.33 -1.78 -2.72
N ASP A 644 26.89 -1.76 -3.97
CA ASP A 644 25.81 -2.62 -4.44
C ASP A 644 26.21 -4.11 -4.39
N GLN A 645 27.45 -4.43 -4.74
CA GLN A 645 27.99 -5.78 -4.59
C GLN A 645 28.01 -6.23 -3.13
N PHE A 646 28.42 -5.34 -2.21
CA PHE A 646 28.41 -5.63 -0.77
C PHE A 646 26.99 -5.87 -0.23
N ASN A 647 26.01 -5.07 -0.68
CA ASN A 647 24.61 -5.21 -0.22
C ASN A 647 23.89 -6.41 -0.83
N SER A 648 24.26 -6.84 -2.04
CA SER A 648 23.63 -7.94 -2.76
C SER A 648 24.26 -9.31 -2.49
N ALA A 649 25.49 -9.35 -1.98
CA ALA A 649 26.14 -10.59 -1.60
C ALA A 649 25.39 -11.24 -0.41
N PRO A 650 25.03 -12.54 -0.48
CA PRO A 650 24.58 -13.26 0.70
C PRO A 650 25.69 -13.12 1.75
N SER A 651 25.33 -12.82 3.01
CA SER A 651 26.23 -12.40 4.11
C SER A 651 27.52 -13.22 4.22
N ASN A 652 28.49 -12.93 3.36
CA ASN A 652 29.70 -13.69 3.16
C ASN A 652 30.85 -12.87 3.73
N LEU A 653 31.64 -13.50 4.60
CA LEU A 653 32.78 -12.87 5.25
C LEU A 653 33.82 -12.33 4.25
N LYS A 654 33.90 -12.90 3.04
CA LYS A 654 34.90 -12.55 2.03
C LYS A 654 34.90 -11.06 1.64
N ASP A 655 33.73 -10.45 1.49
CA ASP A 655 33.62 -9.05 1.06
C ASP A 655 34.02 -8.06 2.17
N ARG A 656 34.05 -8.53 3.42
CA ARG A 656 34.51 -7.76 4.60
C ARG A 656 36.04 -7.74 4.77
N PHE A 657 36.75 -8.56 3.99
CA PHE A 657 38.23 -8.58 3.95
C PHE A 657 38.78 -8.10 2.60
N ALA A 658 37.92 -7.64 1.69
CA ALA A 658 38.34 -7.08 0.41
C ALA A 658 39.01 -5.72 0.60
N VAL A 659 40.01 -5.44 -0.24
CA VAL A 659 40.68 -4.13 -0.30
C VAL A 659 39.90 -3.23 -1.26
N TYR A 660 39.52 -2.05 -0.79
CA TYR A 660 38.82 -1.04 -1.57
C TYR A 660 39.71 0.19 -1.74
N ASP A 661 40.04 0.56 -2.98
CA ASP A 661 40.74 1.80 -3.28
C ASP A 661 39.71 2.93 -3.43
N LEU A 662 39.67 3.83 -2.45
CA LEU A 662 38.79 5.00 -2.43
C LEU A 662 39.50 6.29 -2.84
N SER A 663 40.80 6.21 -3.17
CA SER A 663 41.59 7.36 -3.65
C SER A 663 41.28 7.71 -5.11
N LYS A 664 40.62 6.81 -5.84
CA LYS A 664 40.24 6.98 -7.24
C LYS A 664 38.81 6.52 -7.43
N VAL A 665 38.07 7.17 -8.32
CA VAL A 665 36.78 6.68 -8.81
C VAL A 665 36.88 6.42 -10.30
N HIS A 666 36.34 5.27 -10.72
CA HIS A 666 36.20 4.91 -12.12
C HIS A 666 34.74 5.03 -12.54
N PHE A 667 34.54 5.71 -13.66
CA PHE A 667 33.27 5.83 -14.34
C PHE A 667 33.34 5.01 -15.63
N GLU A 668 32.55 3.94 -15.70
CA GLU A 668 32.45 3.11 -16.90
C GLU A 668 31.16 3.41 -17.64
N PHE A 669 31.24 3.65 -18.95
CA PHE A 669 30.07 3.97 -19.76
C PHE A 669 30.25 3.47 -21.20
N GLU A 670 29.15 3.34 -21.91
CA GLU A 670 29.13 2.84 -23.28
C GLU A 670 28.45 3.84 -24.20
N ILE A 671 29.19 4.28 -25.22
CA ILE A 671 28.74 5.22 -26.24
C ILE A 671 28.22 4.42 -27.42
N GLN A 672 26.93 4.55 -27.71
CA GLN A 672 26.31 3.83 -28.84
C GLN A 672 26.85 4.35 -30.17
N ASN A 673 26.83 5.67 -30.36
CA ASN A 673 27.26 6.32 -31.60
C ASN A 673 28.30 7.39 -31.27
N GLY A 674 29.48 7.30 -31.90
CA GLY A 674 30.53 8.29 -31.71
C GLY A 674 30.06 9.69 -32.08
N SER A 675 30.19 10.64 -31.16
CA SER A 675 29.65 12.00 -31.29
C SER A 675 30.36 12.94 -30.30
N VAL A 676 29.98 14.22 -30.38
CA VAL A 676 30.25 15.20 -29.34
C VAL A 676 29.28 14.96 -28.17
N TYR A 677 29.78 14.98 -26.94
CA TYR A 677 29.00 14.87 -25.71
C TYR A 677 29.42 15.97 -24.73
N MET A 678 28.45 16.46 -23.96
CA MET A 678 28.63 17.36 -22.82
C MET A 678 28.62 16.51 -21.53
N PRO A 679 29.75 16.40 -20.82
CA PRO A 679 29.79 15.77 -19.50
C PRO A 679 29.10 16.67 -18.46
N ILE A 680 28.37 16.04 -17.54
CA ILE A 680 27.62 16.69 -16.46
C ILE A 680 27.86 15.88 -15.18
N LEU A 681 28.57 16.46 -14.22
CA LEU A 681 28.87 15.83 -12.93
C LEU A 681 27.99 16.41 -11.83
N GLU A 682 27.36 15.55 -11.03
CA GLU A 682 26.65 15.97 -9.83
C GLU A 682 27.62 16.66 -8.84
N ARG A 683 27.23 17.82 -8.35
CA ARG A 683 28.08 18.71 -7.55
C ARG A 683 28.17 18.35 -6.07
N TYR A 684 27.22 17.58 -5.55
CA TYR A 684 27.04 17.33 -4.12
C TYR A 684 28.36 16.92 -3.43
N HIS A 685 28.92 17.78 -2.57
CA HIS A 685 30.17 17.58 -1.83
C HIS A 685 31.45 17.35 -2.65
N LEU A 686 31.54 17.79 -3.92
CA LEU A 686 32.76 17.63 -4.72
C LEU A 686 34.01 18.23 -4.06
N GLU A 687 33.87 19.35 -3.35
CA GLU A 687 34.99 20.00 -2.64
C GLU A 687 35.61 19.13 -1.54
N GLU A 688 34.83 18.25 -0.91
CA GLU A 688 35.32 17.36 0.16
C GLU A 688 36.22 16.25 -0.39
N PHE A 689 36.11 15.95 -1.68
CA PHE A 689 36.95 14.99 -2.41
C PHE A 689 38.10 15.66 -3.17
N GLY A 690 38.38 16.93 -2.90
CA GLY A 690 39.49 17.68 -3.52
C GLY A 690 39.22 18.13 -4.96
N ILE A 691 37.98 18.08 -5.44
CA ILE A 691 37.62 18.50 -6.80
C ILE A 691 37.24 19.98 -6.79
N ASN A 692 38.08 20.83 -7.40
CA ASN A 692 37.78 22.25 -7.60
C ASN A 692 36.93 22.43 -8.87
N TYR A 693 35.74 23.00 -8.69
CA TYR A 693 34.76 23.24 -9.76
C TYR A 693 34.50 24.71 -10.07
N GLU A 694 35.44 25.63 -9.76
CA GLU A 694 35.28 27.04 -10.11
C GLU A 694 35.24 27.25 -11.64
N LEU A 695 34.39 28.18 -12.08
CA LEU A 695 34.17 28.48 -13.50
C LEU A 695 35.48 28.84 -14.23
N GLY A 696 35.69 28.27 -15.42
CA GLY A 696 36.89 28.49 -16.23
C GLY A 696 38.13 27.71 -15.78
N LYS A 697 38.08 26.98 -14.66
CA LYS A 697 39.13 26.01 -14.30
C LYS A 697 38.96 24.69 -15.06
N LYS A 698 40.02 23.89 -15.05
CA LYS A 698 40.05 22.53 -15.60
C LYS A 698 40.20 21.51 -14.50
N ILE A 699 39.52 20.38 -14.64
CA ILE A 699 39.69 19.20 -13.77
C ILE A 699 40.58 18.20 -14.49
N SER A 700 41.65 17.76 -13.82
CA SER A 700 42.55 16.71 -14.30
C SER A 700 41.93 15.34 -14.10
N LEU A 701 41.95 14.51 -15.14
CA LEU A 701 41.34 13.19 -15.17
C LEU A 701 42.06 12.29 -16.18
N GLU A 702 41.70 11.02 -16.22
CA GLU A 702 42.25 10.06 -17.16
C GLU A 702 41.09 9.38 -17.91
N LEU A 703 41.07 9.51 -19.24
CA LEU A 703 40.07 8.89 -20.10
C LEU A 703 40.76 7.79 -20.91
N ASP A 704 40.29 6.55 -20.76
CA ASP A 704 40.81 5.35 -21.44
C ASP A 704 42.33 5.16 -21.30
N GLY A 705 42.87 5.48 -20.12
CA GLY A 705 44.31 5.38 -19.86
C GLY A 705 45.11 6.64 -20.20
N VAL A 706 44.48 7.64 -20.81
CA VAL A 706 45.16 8.85 -21.31
C VAL A 706 44.85 10.05 -20.39
N PRO A 707 45.88 10.72 -19.84
CA PRO A 707 45.69 11.97 -19.10
C PRO A 707 44.97 13.02 -19.94
N SER A 708 43.94 13.62 -19.36
CA SER A 708 43.08 14.62 -20.00
C SER A 708 42.67 15.69 -18.99
N SER A 709 42.16 16.81 -19.50
CA SER A 709 41.67 17.90 -18.67
C SER A 709 40.38 18.45 -19.26
N TRP A 710 39.32 18.53 -18.45
CA TRP A 710 38.02 19.05 -18.89
C TRP A 710 37.79 20.43 -18.30
N GLU A 711 37.44 21.39 -19.18
CA GLU A 711 37.12 22.75 -18.80
C GLU A 711 35.65 22.88 -18.39
N ILE A 712 35.39 23.63 -17.32
CA ILE A 712 34.05 23.85 -16.79
C ILE A 712 33.37 24.97 -17.59
N ASP A 713 32.18 24.67 -18.11
CA ASP A 713 31.35 25.57 -18.91
C ASP A 713 30.31 26.31 -18.06
N ARG A 714 29.64 25.60 -17.15
CA ARG A 714 28.58 26.14 -16.28
C ARG A 714 28.50 25.37 -14.97
N VAL A 715 28.09 26.04 -13.89
CA VAL A 715 27.83 25.41 -12.59
C VAL A 715 26.46 25.86 -12.07
N THR A 716 25.66 24.92 -11.57
CA THR A 716 24.41 25.19 -10.85
C THR A 716 24.54 24.77 -9.37
N ASP A 717 23.47 24.88 -8.58
CA ASP A 717 23.45 24.31 -7.23
C ASP A 717 23.59 22.78 -7.21
N THR A 718 23.28 22.11 -8.33
CA THR A 718 23.18 20.66 -8.44
C THR A 718 24.28 20.04 -9.30
N TYR A 719 24.67 20.68 -10.42
CA TYR A 719 25.52 20.07 -11.44
C TYR A 719 26.67 20.99 -11.88
N VAL A 720 27.78 20.37 -12.28
CA VAL A 720 28.90 20.97 -12.99
C VAL A 720 28.86 20.49 -14.44
N TYR A 721 28.70 21.42 -15.36
CA TYR A 721 28.67 21.19 -16.81
C TYR A 721 30.05 21.46 -17.38
N PHE A 722 30.57 20.53 -18.18
CA PHE A 722 31.85 20.66 -18.84
C PHE A 722 31.68 21.04 -20.31
N LYS A 723 32.70 21.62 -20.91
CA LYS A 723 32.72 21.81 -22.36
C LYS A 723 32.61 20.47 -23.10
N ASN A 724 32.03 20.55 -24.27
CA ASN A 724 31.85 19.44 -25.20
C ASN A 724 33.15 18.67 -25.48
N ILE A 725 33.08 17.34 -25.44
CA ILE A 725 34.17 16.41 -25.74
C ILE A 725 33.76 15.44 -26.85
N ASN A 726 34.73 14.95 -27.62
CA ASN A 726 34.49 13.90 -28.62
C ASN A 726 34.68 12.53 -27.98
N LEU A 727 33.70 11.65 -28.16
CA LEU A 727 33.77 10.26 -27.74
C LEU A 727 33.49 9.34 -28.93
N THR A 728 34.26 8.27 -29.05
CA THR A 728 34.06 7.24 -30.07
C THR A 728 32.94 6.28 -29.66
N SER A 729 32.43 5.47 -30.58
CA SER A 729 31.53 4.37 -30.20
C SER A 729 32.31 3.29 -29.44
N GLY A 730 31.69 2.71 -28.41
CA GLY A 730 32.27 1.64 -27.60
C GLY A 730 32.29 1.94 -26.11
N LYS A 731 33.01 1.11 -25.37
CA LYS A 731 33.17 1.23 -23.91
C LYS A 731 34.31 2.18 -23.58
N HIS A 732 34.06 3.05 -22.61
CA HIS A 732 35.00 4.03 -22.12
C HIS A 732 35.13 3.92 -20.60
N ARG A 733 36.31 4.27 -20.10
CA ARG A 733 36.60 4.35 -18.67
C ARG A 733 37.22 5.70 -18.35
N LEU A 734 36.47 6.51 -17.62
CA LEU A 734 36.95 7.75 -17.03
C LEU A 734 37.42 7.49 -15.60
N SER A 735 38.49 8.16 -15.21
CA SER A 735 39.09 8.03 -13.90
C SER A 735 39.37 9.40 -13.29
N ILE A 736 38.93 9.61 -12.06
CA ILE A 736 39.15 10.85 -11.30
C ILE A 736 39.88 10.50 -10.00
N GLN A 737 40.99 11.19 -9.72
CA GLN A 737 41.68 11.10 -8.44
C GLN A 737 40.92 11.90 -7.39
N LEU A 738 40.73 11.32 -6.21
CA LEU A 738 40.01 11.90 -5.08
C LEU A 738 40.97 12.12 -3.91
N ASP A 739 40.82 13.25 -3.23
CA ASP A 739 41.40 13.51 -1.90
C ASP A 739 40.36 13.12 -0.84
N ASN A 740 40.19 11.82 -0.61
CA ASN A 740 39.21 11.31 0.36
C ASN A 740 39.83 11.28 1.76
N LYS A 741 39.37 12.17 2.63
CA LYS A 741 39.95 12.37 3.97
C LYS A 741 39.36 11.38 4.97
N ASN A 742 40.22 10.83 5.84
CA ASN A 742 39.76 10.08 7.00
C ASN A 742 39.01 11.02 7.96
N LEU A 743 37.78 10.65 8.31
CA LEU A 743 36.91 11.43 9.20
C LEU A 743 37.10 11.11 10.68
N ILE A 744 37.96 10.14 11.01
CA ILE A 744 38.40 9.82 12.37
C ILE A 744 39.75 10.48 12.64
N LYS A 745 39.90 11.05 13.84
CA LYS A 745 41.18 11.52 14.37
C LYS A 745 41.70 10.56 15.43
N GLY A 746 43.01 10.30 15.41
CA GLY A 746 43.68 9.41 16.38
C GLY A 746 43.25 7.95 16.33
N GLY A 747 42.73 7.48 15.19
CA GLY A 747 42.35 6.08 14.96
C GLY A 747 43.50 5.16 14.56
N ASP A 748 44.65 5.76 14.24
CA ASP A 748 45.96 5.13 13.98
C ASP A 748 46.81 5.00 15.27
N PHE A 749 46.38 5.63 16.36
CA PHE A 749 46.99 5.58 17.70
C PHE A 749 48.45 6.05 17.82
N GLU A 750 49.04 6.62 16.77
CA GLU A 750 50.42 7.16 16.77
C GLU A 750 50.55 8.51 17.49
N GLY A 751 49.44 9.21 17.71
CA GLY A 751 49.36 10.52 18.36
C GLY A 751 48.79 10.49 19.79
N GLN A 752 48.31 11.64 20.28
CA GLN A 752 47.55 11.67 21.54
C GLN A 752 46.21 10.93 21.38
N ALA A 753 45.79 10.18 22.40
CA ALA A 753 44.53 9.43 22.37
C ALA A 753 43.32 10.39 22.29
N GLU A 754 42.59 10.36 21.17
CA GLU A 754 41.41 11.22 20.91
C GLU A 754 40.05 10.49 21.07
N PHE A 755 40.03 9.27 21.61
CA PHE A 755 38.80 8.50 21.86
C PHE A 755 38.32 8.61 23.31
N LYS A 756 37.00 8.45 23.51
CA LYS A 756 36.40 8.37 24.85
C LYS A 756 36.35 6.93 25.32
N GLN A 757 36.93 6.65 26.49
CA GLN A 757 36.79 5.37 27.17
C GLN A 757 35.41 5.26 27.84
N VAL A 758 34.75 4.13 27.64
CA VAL A 758 33.43 3.82 28.20
C VAL A 758 33.49 2.44 28.84
N GLY A 759 32.85 2.26 30.01
CA GLY A 759 32.86 0.98 30.76
C GLY A 759 34.14 0.76 31.59
N ALA A 760 34.10 -0.19 32.53
CA ALA A 760 35.19 -0.48 33.46
C ALA A 760 36.22 -1.50 32.91
N GLY A 761 36.77 -1.24 31.72
CA GLY A 761 37.84 -2.02 31.11
C GLY A 761 39.22 -1.39 31.30
N GLU A 762 40.27 -2.18 31.07
CA GLU A 762 41.65 -1.67 31.00
C GLU A 762 41.97 -1.28 29.56
N PHE A 763 42.35 -0.01 29.35
CA PHE A 763 42.71 0.55 28.04
C PHE A 763 44.20 0.92 28.05
N ALA A 764 44.96 0.44 27.07
CA ALA A 764 46.37 0.77 26.93
C ALA A 764 46.72 1.03 25.46
N ILE A 765 47.53 2.05 25.19
CA ILE A 765 48.20 2.20 23.90
C ILE A 765 49.54 1.47 24.00
N GLU A 766 49.62 0.29 23.39
CA GLU A 766 50.80 -0.58 23.41
C GLU A 766 51.69 -0.28 22.20
N LYS A 767 52.98 -0.07 22.41
CA LYS A 767 53.98 0.09 21.32
C LYS A 767 54.50 -1.27 20.88
N ASN A 768 54.48 -1.56 19.59
CA ASN A 768 55.05 -2.77 18.99
C ASN A 768 56.04 -2.42 17.87
N GLU A 769 56.55 -3.43 17.13
CA GLU A 769 57.48 -3.24 16.01
C GLU A 769 56.86 -2.51 14.80
N GLN A 770 55.53 -2.43 14.74
CA GLN A 770 54.75 -1.91 13.62
C GLN A 770 54.12 -0.53 13.89
N GLY A 771 54.13 -0.05 15.14
CA GLY A 771 53.48 1.20 15.55
C GLY A 771 52.95 1.16 16.99
N HIS A 772 51.94 1.98 17.25
CA HIS A 772 51.15 2.01 18.48
C HIS A 772 49.76 1.45 18.22
N ASN A 773 49.28 0.55 19.09
CA ASN A 773 47.96 -0.07 18.94
C ASN A 773 47.12 0.10 20.21
N LEU A 774 45.80 0.16 20.06
CA LEU A 774 44.88 0.18 21.19
C LEU A 774 44.57 -1.22 21.70
N SER A 775 44.91 -1.49 22.96
CA SER A 775 44.60 -2.71 23.69
C SER A 775 43.44 -2.46 24.65
N ILE A 776 42.37 -3.26 24.53
CA ILE A 776 41.20 -3.22 25.42
C ILE A 776 41.06 -4.58 26.09
N LEU A 777 41.10 -4.61 27.43
CA LEU A 777 40.87 -5.80 28.23
C LEU A 777 39.60 -5.66 29.09
N ASN A 778 38.67 -6.58 28.91
CA ASN A 778 37.46 -6.71 29.70
C ASN A 778 37.54 -7.93 30.64
N LYS A 779 37.72 -7.72 31.95
CA LYS A 779 37.76 -8.78 32.97
C LYS A 779 36.37 -9.24 33.46
N GLY A 780 35.29 -8.72 32.89
CA GLY A 780 33.92 -9.10 33.24
C GLY A 780 33.41 -8.57 34.58
N LEU A 781 33.93 -7.43 35.03
CA LEU A 781 33.64 -6.84 36.34
C LEU A 781 32.32 -6.03 36.38
N GLU A 782 31.82 -5.56 35.23
CA GLU A 782 30.59 -4.75 35.13
C GLU A 782 29.70 -5.21 33.97
N ALA A 783 28.41 -4.86 34.03
CA ALA A 783 27.43 -5.19 33.00
C ALA A 783 27.63 -4.42 31.68
N ARG A 784 28.30 -3.26 31.71
CA ARG A 784 28.56 -2.43 30.51
C ARG A 784 29.90 -2.80 29.88
N GLU A 785 29.88 -3.23 28.63
CA GLU A 785 31.08 -3.64 27.90
C GLU A 785 32.03 -2.44 27.69
N PRO A 786 33.35 -2.60 27.90
CA PRO A 786 34.30 -1.54 27.68
C PRO A 786 34.50 -1.26 26.20
N SER A 787 34.45 0.03 25.84
CA SER A 787 34.61 0.50 24.47
C SER A 787 35.44 1.77 24.35
N ALA A 788 36.12 1.89 23.22
CA ALA A 788 36.73 3.13 22.76
C ALA A 788 35.81 3.79 21.72
N ASP A 789 35.26 4.94 22.08
CA ASP A 789 34.27 5.67 21.27
C ASP A 789 34.93 6.83 20.51
N PHE A 790 34.75 6.84 19.20
CA PHE A 790 35.22 7.88 18.29
C PHE A 790 34.04 8.66 17.70
N ILE A 791 34.19 9.98 17.56
CA ILE A 791 33.20 10.83 16.87
C ILE A 791 33.65 11.00 15.43
N VAL A 792 32.75 10.74 14.48
CA VAL A 792 33.00 10.99 13.05
C VAL A 792 32.88 12.48 12.80
N SER A 793 33.97 13.11 12.35
CA SER A 793 33.99 14.54 12.01
C SER A 793 33.28 14.80 10.68
N SER A 794 32.64 15.97 10.55
CA SER A 794 31.92 16.40 9.33
C SER A 794 30.91 15.35 8.79
N PHE A 795 30.23 14.67 9.70
CA PHE A 795 29.20 13.69 9.37
C PHE A 795 28.02 14.35 8.62
N ASP A 796 27.81 13.89 7.40
CA ASP A 796 26.66 14.15 6.54
C ASP A 796 25.71 12.92 6.54
N PRO A 797 24.46 13.06 7.01
CA PRO A 797 23.47 11.96 7.00
C PRO A 797 22.97 11.58 5.61
N PHE A 798 23.30 12.33 4.56
CA PHE A 798 22.96 12.03 3.16
C PHE A 798 24.05 11.25 2.42
N ALA A 799 25.23 11.09 3.02
CA ALA A 799 26.35 10.34 2.44
C ALA A 799 26.41 8.90 2.96
N THR A 800 26.91 7.98 2.14
CA THR A 800 27.31 6.63 2.57
C THR A 800 28.76 6.63 3.04
N TYR A 801 29.05 5.84 4.08
CA TYR A 801 30.39 5.73 4.65
C TYR A 801 30.97 4.33 4.45
N PHE A 802 32.27 4.28 4.18
CA PHE A 802 33.08 3.08 4.26
C PHE A 802 33.92 3.12 5.54
N ILE A 803 33.90 2.03 6.29
CA ILE A 803 34.58 1.89 7.57
C ILE A 803 35.54 0.73 7.46
N ALA A 804 36.79 0.97 7.83
CA ALA A 804 37.86 -0.02 7.87
C ALA A 804 38.55 0.04 9.24
N LEU A 805 38.88 -1.12 9.81
CA LEU A 805 39.65 -1.20 11.05
C LEU A 805 40.55 -2.43 11.02
N LYS A 806 41.74 -2.36 11.62
CA LYS A 806 42.54 -3.53 11.94
C LYS A 806 42.24 -4.01 13.34
N TYR A 807 42.19 -5.33 13.51
CA TYR A 807 42.03 -5.91 14.83
C TYR A 807 42.73 -7.26 14.95
N GLN A 808 43.02 -7.62 16.19
CA GLN A 808 43.55 -8.92 16.60
C GLN A 808 42.84 -9.33 17.90
N GLN A 809 42.24 -10.52 17.89
CA GLN A 809 41.66 -11.12 19.09
C GLN A 809 42.72 -11.99 19.77
N ILE A 810 43.07 -11.67 21.02
CA ILE A 810 44.05 -12.47 21.75
C ILE A 810 43.37 -13.67 22.43
N TYR A 811 42.28 -13.42 23.16
CA TYR A 811 41.43 -14.44 23.79
C TYR A 811 40.06 -13.85 24.19
N GLY A 812 39.10 -14.70 24.53
CA GLY A 812 37.74 -14.31 24.95
C GLY A 812 36.71 -14.31 23.82
N ASN A 813 35.65 -13.50 23.97
CA ASN A 813 34.58 -13.39 22.98
C ASN A 813 34.98 -12.55 21.76
N ASN A 814 34.36 -12.84 20.61
CA ASN A 814 34.59 -12.12 19.35
C ASN A 814 34.39 -10.61 19.48
N ALA A 815 35.47 -9.85 19.26
CA ALA A 815 35.47 -8.40 19.14
C ALA A 815 34.28 -7.85 18.32
N SER A 816 33.83 -6.66 18.64
CA SER A 816 32.74 -6.01 17.94
C SER A 816 33.01 -4.54 17.69
N SER A 817 32.49 -4.04 16.57
CA SER A 817 32.38 -2.62 16.28
C SER A 817 30.91 -2.24 16.24
N ILE A 818 30.54 -1.13 16.88
CA ILE A 818 29.19 -0.59 16.81
C ILE A 818 29.24 0.83 16.28
N VAL A 819 28.49 1.08 15.21
CA VAL A 819 28.25 2.44 14.70
C VAL A 819 26.94 2.95 15.28
N TYR A 820 27.01 4.05 16.02
CA TYR A 820 25.86 4.75 16.58
C TYR A 820 25.59 6.02 15.78
N GLN A 821 24.37 6.16 15.27
CA GLN A 821 23.82 7.44 14.84
C GLN A 821 22.81 7.91 15.87
N GLN A 822 23.02 9.10 16.40
CA GLN A 822 22.21 9.65 17.49
C GLN A 822 22.01 11.15 17.33
N ASN A 823 20.85 11.62 17.76
CA ASN A 823 20.62 13.04 18.04
C ASN A 823 20.79 13.29 19.56
N GLN A 824 20.67 14.53 20.03
CA GLN A 824 21.04 14.97 21.39
C GLN A 824 20.67 13.98 22.52
N ASN A 825 19.50 13.33 22.46
CA ASN A 825 19.04 12.38 23.48
C ASN A 825 18.43 11.07 22.91
N THR A 826 18.60 10.77 21.62
CA THR A 826 17.90 9.63 20.99
C THR A 826 18.80 8.88 20.04
N LEU A 827 18.90 7.56 20.26
CA LEU A 827 19.52 6.64 19.32
C LEU A 827 18.61 6.51 18.09
N ILE A 828 19.14 6.84 16.92
CA ILE A 828 18.41 6.77 15.65
C ILE A 828 18.67 5.43 14.98
N LYS A 829 19.94 5.04 14.89
CA LYS A 829 20.36 3.78 14.27
C LYS A 829 21.61 3.26 14.96
N ALA A 830 21.65 1.95 15.20
CA ALA A 830 22.86 1.23 15.58
C ALA A 830 23.13 0.14 14.55
N GLN A 831 24.39 0.01 14.10
CA GLN A 831 24.84 -1.13 13.29
C GLN A 831 25.97 -1.82 14.02
N THR A 832 25.75 -3.07 14.39
CA THR A 832 26.72 -3.89 15.11
C THR A 832 27.38 -4.87 14.15
N GLU A 833 28.70 -4.82 14.07
CA GLU A 833 29.53 -5.75 13.32
C GLU A 833 30.29 -6.64 14.29
N ARG A 834 30.05 -7.95 14.22
CA ARG A 834 30.80 -8.95 14.99
C ARG A 834 32.00 -9.39 14.17
N LEU A 835 33.18 -9.15 14.71
CA LEU A 835 34.45 -9.44 14.06
C LEU A 835 34.81 -10.92 14.31
N PRO A 836 35.16 -11.70 13.28
CA PRO A 836 35.60 -13.08 13.46
C PRO A 836 36.82 -13.19 14.38
N ASN A 837 37.03 -14.33 15.02
CA ASN A 837 38.22 -14.51 15.84
C ASN A 837 39.45 -14.75 14.95
N TYR A 838 40.36 -13.77 14.89
CA TYR A 838 41.68 -13.93 14.30
C TYR A 838 42.80 -13.62 15.30
N PRO A 839 43.75 -14.53 15.49
CA PRO A 839 44.88 -14.34 16.40
C PRO A 839 46.00 -13.48 15.81
N GLN A 840 45.90 -13.12 14.53
CA GLN A 840 46.80 -12.19 13.83
C GLN A 840 46.05 -10.90 13.50
N MET A 841 46.78 -9.82 13.18
CA MET A 841 46.16 -8.57 12.74
C MET A 841 45.49 -8.73 11.37
N HIS A 842 44.19 -8.44 11.29
CA HIS A 842 43.43 -8.43 10.04
C HIS A 842 42.61 -7.15 9.89
N THR A 843 42.49 -6.67 8.64
CA THR A 843 41.61 -5.55 8.29
C THR A 843 40.18 -6.03 8.07
N PHE A 844 39.22 -5.40 8.73
CA PHE A 844 37.80 -5.65 8.57
C PHE A 844 37.08 -4.41 8.08
N ASN A 845 36.28 -4.58 7.02
CA ASN A 845 35.65 -3.51 6.27
C ASN A 845 34.14 -3.69 6.18
N PHE A 846 33.39 -2.59 6.24
CA PHE A 846 31.95 -2.58 6.03
C PHE A 846 31.44 -1.19 5.65
N PHE A 847 30.22 -1.14 5.10
CA PHE A 847 29.55 0.11 4.76
C PHE A 847 28.51 0.48 5.81
N TYR A 848 28.30 1.79 5.95
CA TYR A 848 27.27 2.37 6.80
C TYR A 848 26.44 3.38 6.00
N ASN A 849 25.14 3.07 5.85
CA ASN A 849 24.14 3.97 5.27
C ASN A 849 23.35 4.66 6.38
N PRO A 850 23.50 5.97 6.62
CA PRO A 850 22.79 6.65 7.69
C PRO A 850 21.28 6.77 7.44
N VAL A 851 20.53 7.01 8.52
CA VAL A 851 19.17 7.54 8.42
C VAL A 851 19.25 9.03 8.11
N VAL A 852 18.48 9.49 7.13
CA VAL A 852 18.52 10.90 6.68
C VAL A 852 17.83 11.80 7.71
N THR A 853 18.58 12.27 8.72
CA THR A 853 18.08 13.13 9.79
C THR A 853 19.23 13.85 10.50
N ASP A 854 18.93 14.99 11.13
CA ASP A 854 19.89 15.76 11.91
C ASP A 854 20.44 14.92 13.07
N SER A 855 21.72 14.57 13.00
CA SER A 855 22.33 13.61 13.92
C SER A 855 23.85 13.64 13.87
N THR A 856 24.46 12.89 14.79
CA THR A 856 25.90 12.66 14.87
C THR A 856 26.18 11.17 14.74
N MET A 857 27.34 10.83 14.17
CA MET A 857 27.80 9.44 14.04
C MET A 857 28.99 9.21 14.97
N ARG A 858 28.96 8.06 15.66
CA ARG A 858 30.05 7.55 16.50
C ARG A 858 30.35 6.12 16.15
N ILE A 859 31.59 5.72 16.36
CA ILE A 859 32.04 4.33 16.19
C ILE A 859 32.67 3.88 17.51
N SER A 860 32.22 2.74 18.01
CA SER A 860 32.74 2.13 19.23
C SER A 860 33.46 0.83 18.89
N LEU A 861 34.70 0.72 19.34
CA LEU A 861 35.49 -0.52 19.30
C LEU A 861 35.37 -1.21 20.66
N ILE A 862 34.92 -2.46 20.71
CA ILE A 862 34.44 -3.10 21.94
C ILE A 862 35.22 -4.37 22.24
N ALA A 863 35.52 -4.60 23.52
CA ALA A 863 35.93 -5.90 24.03
C ALA A 863 34.73 -6.56 24.77
N PRO A 864 34.00 -7.50 24.13
CA PRO A 864 32.76 -8.01 24.69
C PRO A 864 32.91 -8.75 26.00
N LEU A 865 31.82 -8.80 26.76
CA LEU A 865 31.75 -9.52 28.02
C LEU A 865 31.88 -11.04 27.81
N ILE A 866 32.69 -11.71 28.62
CA ILE A 866 32.70 -13.17 28.75
C ILE A 866 32.75 -13.55 30.23
N LYS A 867 32.20 -14.72 30.60
CA LYS A 867 32.23 -15.24 31.98
C LYS A 867 33.59 -15.79 32.40
N ASP A 868 34.53 -15.89 31.48
CA ASP A 868 35.88 -16.38 31.74
C ASP A 868 36.65 -15.36 32.60
N PRO A 869 37.31 -15.78 33.70
CA PRO A 869 38.11 -14.88 34.54
C PRO A 869 39.30 -14.22 33.83
N LEU A 870 39.78 -14.79 32.71
CA LEU A 870 40.78 -14.13 31.84
C LEU A 870 40.18 -12.95 31.09
N GLY A 871 38.87 -12.97 30.87
CA GLY A 871 38.14 -11.92 30.17
C GLY A 871 38.30 -11.98 28.65
N THR A 872 38.08 -10.84 28.01
CA THR A 872 38.28 -10.64 26.57
C THR A 872 39.36 -9.59 26.34
N LYS A 873 40.44 -9.95 25.64
CA LYS A 873 41.49 -9.00 25.21
C LYS A 873 41.47 -8.85 23.70
N VAL A 874 41.30 -7.61 23.24
CA VAL A 874 41.30 -7.24 21.82
C VAL A 874 42.33 -6.13 21.61
N ILE A 875 43.06 -6.22 20.51
CA ILE A 875 43.94 -5.15 20.02
C ILE A 875 43.31 -4.58 18.75
N TYR A 876 43.24 -3.26 18.65
CA TYR A 876 42.73 -2.50 17.52
C TYR A 876 43.80 -1.56 16.97
N ASP A 877 43.75 -1.31 15.67
CA ASP A 877 44.64 -0.40 14.96
C ASP A 877 43.94 0.15 13.70
N ASP A 878 44.44 1.25 13.12
CA ASP A 878 44.04 1.78 11.80
C ASP A 878 42.51 1.90 11.58
N LEU A 879 41.81 2.60 12.47
CA LEU A 879 40.39 2.94 12.26
C LEU A 879 40.23 4.09 11.26
N PHE A 880 39.70 3.76 10.08
CA PHE A 880 39.40 4.70 9.02
C PHE A 880 37.90 4.78 8.73
N VAL A 881 37.44 6.02 8.48
CA VAL A 881 36.09 6.31 8.00
C VAL A 881 36.18 7.25 6.81
N TYR A 882 35.71 6.81 5.67
CA TYR A 882 35.71 7.57 4.41
C TYR A 882 34.29 7.76 3.91
N LYS A 883 34.01 8.90 3.28
CA LYS A 883 32.78 9.08 2.51
C LYS A 883 32.91 8.34 1.18
N ILE A 884 31.82 7.74 0.73
CA ILE A 884 31.74 7.16 -0.61
C ILE A 884 31.38 8.23 -1.63
N PHE A 885 32.15 8.30 -2.72
CA PHE A 885 31.89 9.18 -3.84
C PHE A 885 30.68 8.66 -4.62
N SER A 886 29.50 9.22 -4.35
CA SER A 886 28.21 8.76 -4.88
C SER A 886 27.64 9.64 -6.00
N ASN A 887 28.42 10.61 -6.46
CA ASN A 887 28.02 11.58 -7.48
C ASN A 887 27.79 10.90 -8.83
N ASN A 888 26.69 11.29 -9.48
CA ASN A 888 26.36 10.83 -10.82
C ASN A 888 27.17 11.60 -11.88
N LEU A 889 27.64 10.88 -12.90
CA LEU A 889 28.22 11.47 -14.10
C LEU A 889 27.33 11.10 -15.30
N ILE A 890 26.81 12.12 -15.96
CA ILE A 890 25.91 11.99 -17.11
C ILE A 890 26.60 12.60 -18.33
N PHE A 891 26.49 11.94 -19.48
CA PHE A 891 26.89 12.48 -20.77
C PHE A 891 25.65 12.79 -21.59
N ALA A 892 25.47 14.05 -21.93
CA ALA A 892 24.41 14.49 -22.84
C ALA A 892 24.98 14.72 -24.23
N LYS A 893 24.43 14.07 -25.26
CA LYS A 893 24.92 14.22 -26.64
C LYS A 893 24.81 15.68 -27.07
N ALA A 894 25.92 16.28 -27.46
CA ALA A 894 25.98 17.69 -27.84
C ALA A 894 25.80 17.83 -29.35
N ASN A 895 24.56 17.98 -29.82
CA ASN A 895 24.17 18.49 -31.15
C ASN A 895 22.64 18.59 -31.24
N LEU A 896 22.11 19.68 -31.81
CA LEU A 896 20.67 19.94 -31.88
C LEU A 896 19.95 18.97 -32.84
N PRO A 897 18.96 18.17 -32.37
CA PRO A 897 18.00 17.51 -33.23
C PRO A 897 17.12 18.57 -33.92
N VAL A 898 16.37 18.15 -34.93
CA VAL A 898 15.26 18.95 -35.45
C VAL A 898 14.32 19.21 -34.28
N LEU A 899 14.16 20.48 -33.88
CA LEU A 899 13.17 20.87 -32.89
C LEU A 899 11.81 20.35 -33.35
N LEU A 900 11.15 19.58 -32.47
CA LEU A 900 9.76 19.25 -32.71
C LEU A 900 8.95 20.55 -32.75
N ASP A 901 7.87 20.52 -33.52
CA ASP A 901 6.90 21.59 -33.43
C ASP A 901 6.34 21.65 -32.00
N THR A 902 6.14 22.86 -31.47
CA THR A 902 5.74 23.09 -30.07
C THR A 902 4.44 23.88 -30.03
N PRO A 903 3.32 23.27 -30.48
CA PRO A 903 2.04 23.96 -30.51
C PRO A 903 1.58 24.40 -29.12
N GLU A 904 0.76 25.44 -29.09
CA GLU A 904 0.14 25.92 -27.87
C GLU A 904 -0.99 24.97 -27.46
N VAL A 905 -1.00 24.57 -26.19
CA VAL A 905 -1.99 23.65 -25.63
C VAL A 905 -2.84 24.36 -24.59
N LYS A 906 -4.16 24.40 -24.80
CA LYS A 906 -5.13 24.88 -23.80
C LYS A 906 -5.98 23.72 -23.31
N LEU A 907 -5.80 23.33 -22.05
CA LEU A 907 -6.47 22.18 -21.45
C LEU A 907 -7.73 22.59 -20.69
N LYS A 908 -8.79 21.79 -20.82
CA LYS A 908 -9.99 21.80 -19.98
C LYS A 908 -10.23 20.40 -19.41
N ARG A 909 -10.06 20.24 -18.09
CA ARG A 909 -10.48 19.04 -17.34
C ARG A 909 -12.00 19.03 -17.24
N ILE A 910 -12.64 17.94 -17.66
CA ILE A 910 -14.10 17.75 -17.54
C ILE A 910 -14.39 16.73 -16.44
N SER A 911 -13.61 15.65 -16.38
CA SER A 911 -13.65 14.66 -15.31
C SER A 911 -12.28 13.96 -15.20
N PRO A 912 -12.04 13.13 -14.16
CA PRO A 912 -10.79 12.37 -14.03
C PRO A 912 -10.44 11.49 -15.24
N VAL A 913 -11.44 11.12 -16.05
CA VAL A 913 -11.34 10.19 -17.19
C VAL A 913 -11.57 10.87 -18.55
N TYR A 914 -11.79 12.19 -18.59
CA TYR A 914 -12.12 12.91 -19.81
C TYR A 914 -11.60 14.34 -19.80
N TYR A 915 -10.76 14.65 -20.79
CA TYR A 915 -10.11 15.95 -20.95
C TYR A 915 -10.28 16.42 -22.39
N LYS A 916 -10.42 17.74 -22.55
CA LYS A 916 -10.42 18.39 -23.86
C LYS A 916 -9.26 19.36 -23.94
N ALA A 917 -8.44 19.25 -24.96
CA ALA A 917 -7.35 20.17 -25.25
C ALA A 917 -7.57 20.85 -26.60
N GLU A 918 -7.34 22.16 -26.67
CA GLU A 918 -7.25 22.90 -27.92
C GLU A 918 -5.77 23.07 -28.27
N ILE A 919 -5.41 22.68 -29.48
CA ILE A 919 -4.04 22.71 -29.99
C ILE A 919 -3.99 23.74 -31.11
N ASP A 920 -3.12 24.74 -30.97
CA ASP A 920 -3.00 25.87 -31.90
C ASP A 920 -1.55 26.08 -32.34
N LYS A 921 -1.36 26.83 -33.43
CA LYS A 921 -0.05 27.16 -34.03
C LYS A 921 0.79 25.94 -34.42
N VAL A 922 0.15 24.87 -34.89
CA VAL A 922 0.85 23.70 -35.40
C VAL A 922 1.56 24.02 -36.71
N SER A 923 2.84 23.69 -36.79
CA SER A 923 3.70 23.84 -37.96
C SER A 923 4.29 22.50 -38.45
N GLY A 924 4.21 21.43 -37.66
CA GLY A 924 4.75 20.12 -38.03
C GLY A 924 4.36 19.00 -37.08
N SER A 925 5.07 17.87 -37.18
CA SER A 925 4.93 16.76 -36.23
C SER A 925 5.40 17.18 -34.84
N HIS A 926 4.66 16.74 -33.83
CA HIS A 926 4.89 17.14 -32.44
C HIS A 926 4.51 16.02 -31.48
N VAL A 927 4.93 16.16 -30.23
CA VAL A 927 4.64 15.22 -29.15
C VAL A 927 3.85 15.93 -28.06
N ILE A 928 2.66 15.42 -27.75
CA ILE A 928 1.84 15.90 -26.64
C ILE A 928 2.02 14.97 -25.45
N VAL A 929 2.39 15.54 -24.30
CA VAL A 929 2.54 14.84 -23.03
C VAL A 929 1.30 15.08 -22.18
N PHE A 930 0.84 14.03 -21.50
CA PHE A 930 -0.19 14.07 -20.47
C PHE A 930 0.38 13.50 -19.18
N SER A 931 0.62 14.40 -18.22
CA SER A 931 1.31 14.12 -16.95
C SER A 931 0.48 13.28 -15.97
N GLU A 932 -0.33 12.33 -16.42
CA GLU A 932 -0.94 11.26 -15.61
C GLU A 932 -0.17 9.94 -15.81
N ASN A 933 -0.27 9.04 -14.84
CA ASN A 933 0.35 7.72 -14.91
C ASN A 933 -0.03 6.98 -16.20
N TYR A 934 0.98 6.38 -16.80
CA TYR A 934 0.91 5.70 -18.06
C TYR A 934 -0.03 4.52 -17.95
N SER A 935 -0.96 4.45 -18.88
CA SER A 935 -1.86 3.32 -19.02
C SER A 935 -2.22 3.18 -20.49
N PRO A 936 -2.09 1.98 -21.09
CA PRO A 936 -2.42 1.76 -22.50
C PRO A 936 -3.91 1.96 -22.81
N PHE A 937 -4.74 2.21 -21.78
CA PHE A 937 -6.17 2.47 -21.91
C PHE A 937 -6.51 3.97 -22.03
N TRP A 938 -5.51 4.86 -21.98
CA TRP A 938 -5.68 6.24 -22.38
C TRP A 938 -5.73 6.37 -23.91
N GLU A 939 -6.84 6.87 -24.43
CA GLU A 939 -7.06 7.06 -25.86
C GLU A 939 -7.15 8.54 -26.20
N VAL A 940 -6.72 8.89 -27.40
CA VAL A 940 -6.86 10.23 -27.95
C VAL A 940 -7.69 10.21 -29.23
N SER A 941 -8.53 11.21 -29.41
CA SER A 941 -9.28 11.45 -30.65
C SER A 941 -9.10 12.89 -31.09
N LEU A 942 -8.76 13.09 -32.35
CA LEU A 942 -8.44 14.39 -32.92
C LEU A 942 -9.57 14.87 -33.81
N PHE A 943 -9.93 16.15 -33.71
CA PHE A 943 -11.02 16.78 -34.44
C PHE A 943 -10.57 18.11 -35.05
N SER A 944 -11.02 18.42 -36.27
CA SER A 944 -10.83 19.74 -36.89
C SER A 944 -11.54 20.83 -36.09
N GLU A 945 -11.28 22.09 -36.41
CA GLU A 945 -12.06 23.23 -35.88
C GLU A 945 -13.56 23.11 -36.20
N THR A 946 -13.91 22.52 -37.34
CA THR A 946 -15.30 22.28 -37.77
C THR A 946 -15.96 21.09 -37.07
N GLY A 947 -15.22 20.35 -36.23
CA GLY A 947 -15.71 19.20 -35.46
C GLY A 947 -15.62 17.87 -36.20
N GLU A 948 -14.97 17.81 -37.36
CA GLU A 948 -14.78 16.56 -38.12
C GLU A 948 -13.62 15.76 -37.53
N LYS A 949 -13.80 14.44 -37.36
CA LYS A 949 -12.75 13.57 -36.83
C LYS A 949 -11.61 13.45 -37.84
N LEU A 950 -10.40 13.83 -37.42
CA LEU A 950 -9.19 13.72 -38.24
C LEU A 950 -8.78 12.24 -38.37
N LYS A 951 -8.36 11.84 -39.57
CA LYS A 951 -7.86 10.48 -39.87
C LYS A 951 -6.35 10.34 -39.59
N VAL A 952 -5.90 10.89 -38.47
CA VAL A 952 -4.52 10.78 -37.99
C VAL A 952 -4.49 9.73 -36.89
N VAL A 953 -3.49 8.85 -36.90
CA VAL A 953 -3.29 7.80 -35.90
C VAL A 953 -2.08 8.16 -35.03
N PRO A 954 -2.30 8.69 -33.82
CA PRO A 954 -1.20 8.99 -32.91
C PRO A 954 -0.52 7.73 -32.39
N ILE A 955 0.79 7.79 -32.20
CA ILE A 955 1.57 6.70 -31.58
C ILE A 955 1.66 6.99 -30.08
N HIS A 956 1.12 6.08 -29.25
CA HIS A 956 1.08 6.22 -27.79
C HIS A 956 2.24 5.49 -27.12
N PHE A 957 2.93 6.16 -26.21
CA PHE A 957 4.06 5.58 -25.47
C PHE A 957 4.19 6.22 -24.07
N SER A 958 5.03 5.62 -23.23
CA SER A 958 5.37 6.16 -21.90
C SER A 958 6.56 7.11 -21.98
N THR A 959 6.52 8.20 -21.21
CA THR A 959 7.62 9.16 -21.12
C THR A 959 7.87 9.64 -19.69
N ASN A 960 9.05 10.17 -19.41
CA ASN A 960 9.47 10.63 -18.08
C ASN A 960 9.21 9.57 -17.00
N LEU A 961 9.42 8.29 -17.35
CA LEU A 961 9.15 7.10 -16.54
C LEU A 961 7.67 6.79 -16.22
N TYR A 962 6.80 7.80 -16.14
CA TYR A 962 5.43 7.62 -15.65
C TYR A 962 4.35 8.21 -16.56
N ALA A 963 4.63 9.23 -17.37
CA ALA A 963 3.59 10.00 -18.06
C ALA A 963 3.14 9.34 -19.37
N ASN A 964 1.95 9.71 -19.85
CA ASN A 964 1.49 9.34 -21.19
C ASN A 964 2.01 10.34 -22.22
N ALA A 965 2.39 9.88 -23.41
CA ALA A 965 2.72 10.76 -24.53
C ALA A 965 2.20 10.22 -25.86
N TRP A 966 1.87 11.14 -26.78
CA TRP A 966 1.47 10.81 -28.13
C TRP A 966 2.31 11.58 -29.16
N TYR A 967 2.94 10.84 -30.07
CA TYR A 967 3.50 11.42 -31.28
C TYR A 967 2.38 11.59 -32.33
N ILE A 968 2.22 12.80 -32.83
CA ILE A 968 1.16 13.16 -33.77
C ILE A 968 1.80 13.65 -35.08
N PRO A 969 1.67 12.88 -36.18
CA PRO A 969 2.17 13.31 -37.48
C PRO A 969 1.18 14.27 -38.16
N GLU A 970 1.71 15.35 -38.72
CA GLU A 970 1.06 16.23 -39.72
C GLU A 970 -0.46 16.49 -39.52
N THR A 971 -0.80 17.49 -38.71
CA THR A 971 -2.19 17.93 -38.49
C THR A 971 -2.45 19.34 -39.05
N PRO A 972 -3.73 19.78 -39.17
CA PRO A 972 -4.04 21.18 -39.46
C PRO A 972 -3.41 22.12 -38.42
N LYS A 973 -3.22 23.39 -38.79
CA LYS A 973 -2.64 24.44 -37.92
C LYS A 973 -3.30 24.54 -36.53
N LYS A 974 -4.58 24.16 -36.44
CA LYS A 974 -5.36 24.15 -35.22
C LYS A 974 -6.35 22.99 -35.23
N TYR A 975 -6.48 22.33 -34.08
CA TYR A 975 -7.36 21.18 -33.91
C TYR A 975 -7.74 20.99 -32.43
N GLN A 976 -8.75 20.15 -32.18
CA GLN A 976 -9.17 19.76 -30.84
C GLN A 976 -8.75 18.31 -30.56
N MET A 977 -8.21 18.08 -29.38
CA MET A 977 -7.80 16.77 -28.88
C MET A 977 -8.68 16.37 -27.70
N ILE A 978 -9.28 15.19 -27.78
CA ILE A 978 -10.04 14.60 -26.68
C ILE A 978 -9.22 13.45 -26.11
N ILE A 979 -8.85 13.54 -24.84
CA ILE A 979 -8.15 12.49 -24.09
C ILE A 979 -9.19 11.79 -23.21
N SER A 980 -9.36 10.48 -23.36
CA SER A 980 -10.37 9.72 -22.62
C SER A 980 -9.84 8.38 -22.14
N TYR A 981 -10.29 7.95 -20.96
CA TYR A 981 -9.95 6.63 -20.43
C TYR A 981 -10.94 5.58 -20.92
N GLN A 982 -10.49 4.65 -21.76
CA GLN A 982 -11.32 3.69 -22.48
C GLN A 982 -12.26 2.90 -21.55
N ARG A 983 -11.77 2.51 -20.38
CA ARG A 983 -12.52 1.65 -19.43
C ARG A 983 -13.74 2.33 -18.83
N GLN A 984 -13.80 3.66 -18.82
CA GLN A 984 -15.00 4.37 -18.39
C GLN A 984 -16.20 4.01 -19.28
N LYS A 985 -15.98 3.71 -20.58
CA LYS A 985 -17.03 3.25 -21.49
C LYS A 985 -17.63 1.92 -21.02
N LEU A 986 -16.81 0.99 -20.53
CA LEU A 986 -17.27 -0.30 -20.00
C LEU A 986 -18.05 -0.14 -18.69
N TRP A 987 -17.58 0.74 -17.80
CA TRP A 987 -18.34 1.10 -16.61
C TRP A 987 -19.72 1.65 -16.97
N LEU A 988 -19.80 2.55 -17.97
CA LEU A 988 -21.07 3.13 -18.42
C LEU A 988 -22.01 2.06 -19.02
N ILE A 989 -21.48 1.15 -19.85
CA ILE A 989 -22.26 0.03 -20.40
C ILE A 989 -22.80 -0.84 -19.27
N GLY A 990 -21.94 -1.23 -18.32
CA GLY A 990 -22.34 -2.03 -17.17
C GLY A 990 -23.37 -1.31 -16.30
N PHE A 991 -23.19 0.00 -16.07
CA PHE A 991 -24.12 0.85 -15.32
C PHE A 991 -25.49 0.95 -15.98
N ILE A 992 -25.54 1.13 -17.30
CA ILE A 992 -26.78 1.13 -18.09
C ILE A 992 -27.49 -0.22 -17.94
N ILE A 993 -26.78 -1.34 -18.12
CA ILE A 993 -27.37 -2.69 -17.98
C ILE A 993 -27.89 -2.91 -16.56
N SER A 994 -27.12 -2.58 -15.53
CA SER A 994 -27.52 -2.71 -14.13
C SER A 994 -28.75 -1.84 -13.82
N SER A 995 -28.80 -0.61 -14.35
CA SER A 995 -29.92 0.31 -14.15
C SER A 995 -31.18 -0.11 -14.90
N LEU A 996 -31.06 -0.54 -16.17
CA LEU A 996 -32.18 -1.10 -16.93
C LEU A 996 -32.75 -2.36 -16.27
N THR A 997 -31.88 -3.19 -15.68
CA THR A 997 -32.31 -4.34 -14.89
C THR A 997 -33.13 -3.88 -13.69
N LEU A 998 -32.62 -2.95 -12.88
CA LEU A 998 -33.35 -2.42 -11.72
C LEU A 998 -34.68 -1.75 -12.10
N LEU A 999 -34.69 -0.98 -13.19
CA LEU A 999 -35.90 -0.33 -13.71
C LEU A 999 -36.94 -1.37 -14.15
N THR A 1000 -36.52 -2.37 -14.91
CA THR A 1000 -37.40 -3.46 -15.36
C THR A 1000 -37.99 -4.21 -14.18
N VAL A 1001 -37.18 -4.54 -13.18
CA VAL A 1001 -37.61 -5.19 -11.95
C VAL A 1001 -38.61 -4.34 -11.17
N THR A 1002 -38.36 -3.04 -11.06
CA THR A 1002 -39.20 -2.10 -10.32
C THR A 1002 -40.54 -1.90 -11.03
N THR A 1003 -40.53 -1.65 -12.34
CA THR A 1003 -41.74 -1.49 -13.14
C THR A 1003 -42.59 -2.75 -13.14
N TYR A 1004 -41.96 -3.93 -13.28
CA TYR A 1004 -42.66 -5.21 -13.19
C TYR A 1004 -43.33 -5.39 -11.82
N PHE A 1005 -42.64 -5.02 -10.73
CA PHE A 1005 -43.22 -5.09 -9.38
C PHE A 1005 -44.40 -4.15 -9.20
N VAL A 1006 -44.27 -2.89 -9.63
CA VAL A 1006 -45.34 -1.89 -9.53
C VAL A 1006 -46.56 -2.34 -10.35
N ALA A 1007 -46.35 -2.85 -11.57
CA ALA A 1007 -47.42 -3.38 -12.40
C ALA A 1007 -48.13 -4.58 -11.74
N GLN A 1008 -47.38 -5.50 -11.11
CA GLN A 1008 -47.93 -6.62 -10.33
C GLN A 1008 -48.71 -6.14 -9.09
N PHE A 1009 -48.22 -5.11 -8.40
CA PHE A 1009 -48.89 -4.55 -7.24
C PHE A 1009 -50.22 -3.87 -7.62
N ILE A 1010 -50.21 -3.10 -8.71
CA ILE A 1010 -51.41 -2.45 -9.27
C ILE A 1010 -52.40 -3.51 -9.76
N SER A 1011 -51.97 -4.49 -10.55
CA SER A 1011 -52.86 -5.53 -11.09
C SER A 1011 -53.56 -6.32 -9.99
N LYS A 1012 -52.86 -6.65 -8.89
CA LYS A 1012 -53.45 -7.30 -7.71
C LYS A 1012 -54.49 -6.42 -7.00
N ARG A 1013 -54.27 -5.10 -6.92
CA ARG A 1013 -55.25 -4.17 -6.35
C ARG A 1013 -56.48 -4.01 -7.26
N VAL A 1014 -56.28 -3.88 -8.56
CA VAL A 1014 -57.36 -3.72 -9.55
C VAL A 1014 -58.17 -5.00 -9.70
N SER A 1015 -57.55 -6.19 -9.64
CA SER A 1015 -58.24 -7.46 -9.78
C SER A 1015 -59.04 -7.91 -8.55
N GLY A 1016 -59.17 -7.07 -7.51
CA GLY A 1016 -59.97 -7.37 -6.30
C GLY A 1016 -59.54 -8.59 -5.50
N LYS A 1017 -58.35 -9.17 -5.73
CA LYS A 1017 -57.87 -10.41 -5.09
C LYS A 1017 -57.29 -10.20 -3.68
N ASN A 1018 -57.71 -9.15 -2.99
CA ASN A 1018 -57.49 -9.00 -1.56
C ASN A 1018 -58.78 -9.34 -0.81
N LYS A 1019 -59.04 -10.64 -0.65
CA LYS A 1019 -59.74 -11.14 0.55
C LYS A 1019 -58.73 -11.97 1.36
N LEU A 1020 -58.27 -11.33 2.44
CA LEU A 1020 -57.46 -11.80 3.58
C LEU A 1020 -55.98 -12.09 3.34
#